data_AF-A0A971ZR81-F1
#
_entry.id   AF-A0A971ZR81-F1
#
_cell.length_a   1.000
_cell.length_b   1.000
_cell.length_c   1.000
_cell.angle_alpha   90.00
_cell.angle_beta   90.00
_cell.angle_gamma   90.00
#
_symmetry.space_group_name_H-M   'P 1'
#
loop_
_entity.id
_entity.type
_entity.pdbx_description
1 polymer ?
#
loop_
_entity_poly.entity_id
_entity_poly.type
_entity_poly.pdbx_seq_one_letter_code
_entity_poly.pdbx_strand_id
1 'polypeptide(L)'
;MKRACLWLFLMTMVAAVAARADEPAHRKLKAVPFTAVQVRDTFWAPRLQVNREISLPHNFKWCEDTGRFDNFAKAGGLMAGEFEGIYFNDSDVYKVLEGASYSLADHPDPTLERMTDEVIAKIAAAQRSDGYLNTYYTLKEPGNEWTNCGVMHELYCAGHLFEAAVAHFRATQKRTLLDVAIRFADYIDNRFGPGKAVDVPGHEEIELALVKLFEVTGQQRYLDLAQFFLQARGNPAQRKQLYGVYCQDHQPVAEQAEIVGHAVRAMYLYAGVADVAAYTGDEKFVATMNRLWDDVVLHKMYITGGIGARHEGEAFGDRYELPNDSAYCETCAAIGLALWAHRLNLLHADAHYADILERVIYNGVLAGIGMDGQHYFYVNPLAADGNHHRQPFYPCACCPTNAVRFLPSLPGYVYATSSDGIYVNLYVAGDGSAQLKDAPVSISQVTEYPWDGQVKLTVSPAAPCTFDLHLRIPSWCTQAALAVNGAPTPCQPNGKGYAVLRREWKAGDVVDLQLPLDVRRTEAHPLVTADAGRVALERGPLVYCFEAVDNGGQVRQIMLERDPQFTLQWQADLLGGITVIHARARGDRQVTAVPYYAWDHRAAGPMAVWVRQDGRPRAPQPDQPDQAGWEGRLYRPLEPQTLGPSLPLELSDLLIPSASHCWTRDSVQALVDGREPQHSGDQSLPRFTWWDHQGTTEWVQYELAQPMTVRGTAVYWFDDEPVGQCRIPATWRLFYRAGDTWREVAHASGFGVAKDTFNRTTFEPVTTDALRMEVQLQPGFSAGILEWKIE
;
A
#
# COMPACT_ATOMS: atom_id res chain seq x y z
N MET A 1 34.25 -49.53 -2.84
CA MET A 1 34.08 -48.07 -2.69
C MET A 1 32.66 -47.85 -2.16
N LYS A 2 32.29 -47.92 -0.87
CA LYS A 2 32.84 -47.43 0.41
C LYS A 2 33.06 -45.91 0.45
N ARG A 3 31.97 -45.18 0.77
CA ARG A 3 31.84 -43.94 1.58
C ARG A 3 30.83 -42.95 0.97
N ALA A 4 29.54 -43.09 1.32
CA ALA A 4 28.52 -42.03 1.19
C ALA A 4 27.20 -42.36 1.93
N CYS A 5 27.23 -43.06 3.06
CA CYS A 5 26.05 -43.29 3.90
C CYS A 5 26.48 -43.19 5.36
N LEU A 6 26.37 -42.01 5.98
CA LEU A 6 26.21 -41.82 7.44
C LEU A 6 26.13 -40.32 7.79
N TRP A 7 25.04 -39.62 7.45
CA TRP A 7 24.71 -38.28 8.02
C TRP A 7 23.20 -38.08 8.14
N LEU A 8 22.48 -39.10 8.62
CA LEU A 8 21.13 -38.96 9.16
C LEU A 8 21.04 -39.83 10.41
N PHE A 9 20.38 -39.30 11.44
CA PHE A 9 20.21 -39.84 12.80
C PHE A 9 21.35 -39.58 13.80
N LEU A 10 21.34 -38.39 14.40
CA LEU A 10 21.27 -38.25 15.88
C LEU A 10 20.98 -36.78 16.26
N MET A 11 19.70 -36.42 16.40
CA MET A 11 19.30 -35.31 17.27
C MET A 11 18.43 -35.92 18.37
N THR A 12 19.07 -36.32 19.46
CA THR A 12 18.40 -36.73 20.69
C THR A 12 17.86 -35.50 21.39
N MET A 13 16.55 -35.56 21.66
CA MET A 13 15.74 -34.58 22.38
C MET A 13 16.36 -34.18 23.72
N VAL A 14 16.56 -32.88 23.90
CA VAL A 14 16.29 -32.20 25.17
C VAL A 14 15.38 -31.02 24.84
N ALA A 15 14.11 -31.31 24.57
CA ALA A 15 13.09 -30.28 24.51
C ALA A 15 12.64 -30.00 25.95
N ALA A 16 13.10 -28.89 26.52
CA ALA A 16 12.32 -28.22 27.54
C ALA A 16 11.02 -27.81 26.84
N VAL A 17 9.94 -28.57 27.05
CA VAL A 17 8.62 -28.28 26.49
C VAL A 17 8.13 -27.01 27.14
N ALA A 18 8.39 -25.87 26.51
CA ALA A 18 7.55 -24.70 26.74
C ALA A 18 6.13 -25.13 26.40
N ALA A 19 5.20 -25.01 27.34
CA ALA A 19 3.80 -25.27 27.09
C ALA A 19 3.35 -24.33 25.97
N ARG A 20 3.15 -24.87 24.77
CA ARG A 20 2.62 -24.12 23.63
C ARG A 20 1.13 -23.93 23.87
N ALA A 21 0.58 -22.76 23.58
CA ALA A 21 -0.86 -22.54 23.70
C ALA A 21 -1.62 -23.52 22.80
N ASP A 22 -2.85 -23.85 23.20
CA ASP A 22 -3.78 -24.58 22.33
C ASP A 22 -4.03 -23.77 21.04
N GLU A 23 -4.42 -24.47 19.97
CA GLU A 23 -4.78 -23.80 18.72
C GLU A 23 -6.07 -22.98 18.89
N PRO A 24 -6.22 -21.85 18.16
CA PRO A 24 -7.40 -20.99 18.27
C PRO A 24 -8.66 -21.76 17.83
N ALA A 25 -9.53 -22.05 18.80
CA ALA A 25 -10.68 -22.94 18.62
C ALA A 25 -11.77 -22.37 17.68
N HIS A 26 -11.78 -21.06 17.44
CA HIS A 26 -12.82 -20.39 16.64
C HIS A 26 -12.35 -20.00 15.23
N ARG A 27 -11.08 -20.22 14.88
CA ARG A 27 -10.63 -20.13 13.48
C ARG A 27 -11.06 -21.35 12.69
N LYS A 28 -11.42 -21.14 11.43
CA LYS A 28 -11.72 -22.23 10.51
C LYS A 28 -10.48 -22.77 9.80
N LEU A 29 -9.46 -21.94 9.64
CA LEU A 29 -8.20 -22.30 9.00
C LEU A 29 -7.02 -22.04 9.93
N LYS A 30 -5.98 -22.87 9.76
CA LYS A 30 -4.65 -22.71 10.32
C LYS A 30 -3.68 -22.28 9.22
N ALA A 31 -2.93 -21.22 9.45
CA ALA A 31 -1.92 -20.78 8.49
C ALA A 31 -0.80 -21.83 8.35
N VAL A 32 -0.33 -22.06 7.12
CA VAL A 32 0.94 -22.75 6.90
C VAL A 32 2.07 -21.74 7.14
N PRO A 33 3.04 -22.01 8.02
CA PRO A 33 4.08 -21.05 8.34
C PRO A 33 4.95 -20.76 7.12
N PHE A 34 5.45 -19.53 7.00
CA PHE A 34 6.28 -19.12 5.87
C PHE A 34 7.52 -20.01 5.67
N THR A 35 8.11 -20.52 6.76
CA THR A 35 9.25 -21.46 6.72
C THR A 35 8.94 -22.81 6.06
N ALA A 36 7.66 -23.14 5.88
CA ALA A 36 7.22 -24.34 5.18
C ALA A 36 6.91 -24.09 3.69
N VAL A 37 7.19 -22.89 3.19
CA VAL A 37 6.91 -22.48 1.81
C VAL A 37 8.13 -21.80 1.21
N GLN A 38 8.69 -22.38 0.16
CA GLN A 38 9.79 -21.82 -0.61
C GLN A 38 9.27 -21.21 -1.90
N VAL A 39 9.48 -19.92 -2.08
CA VAL A 39 9.10 -19.17 -3.28
C VAL A 39 10.21 -19.26 -4.31
N ARG A 40 9.88 -19.65 -5.55
CA ARG A 40 10.83 -19.88 -6.66
C ARG A 40 10.27 -19.36 -7.99
N ASP A 41 9.61 -18.21 -7.97
CA ASP A 41 9.05 -17.56 -9.14
C ASP A 41 9.96 -16.44 -9.69
N THR A 42 9.52 -15.79 -10.77
CA THR A 42 10.22 -14.63 -11.34
C THR A 42 9.71 -13.30 -10.77
N PHE A 43 8.66 -13.32 -9.95
CA PHE A 43 8.03 -12.12 -9.41
C PHE A 43 8.43 -11.87 -7.95
N TRP A 44 8.07 -12.77 -7.02
CA TRP A 44 8.34 -12.60 -5.60
C TRP A 44 9.76 -12.96 -5.19
N ALA A 45 10.36 -14.02 -5.75
CA ALA A 45 11.69 -14.48 -5.33
C ALA A 45 12.78 -13.39 -5.47
N PRO A 46 12.85 -12.61 -6.58
CA PRO A 46 13.80 -11.50 -6.68
C PRO A 46 13.57 -10.42 -5.62
N ARG A 47 12.31 -10.15 -5.25
CA ARG A 47 11.97 -9.15 -4.21
C ARG A 47 12.37 -9.62 -2.82
N LEU A 48 12.15 -10.90 -2.51
CA LEU A 48 12.61 -11.51 -1.26
C LEU A 48 14.14 -11.49 -1.17
N GLN A 49 14.83 -11.74 -2.28
CA GLN A 49 16.28 -11.64 -2.37
C GLN A 49 16.77 -10.20 -2.15
N VAL A 50 16.21 -9.22 -2.85
CA VAL A 50 16.53 -7.79 -2.66
C VAL A 50 16.28 -7.36 -1.22
N ASN A 51 15.19 -7.82 -0.61
CA ASN A 51 14.91 -7.52 0.79
C ASN A 51 16.02 -8.02 1.72
N ARG A 52 16.45 -9.28 1.54
CA ARG A 52 17.53 -9.90 2.34
C ARG A 52 18.88 -9.23 2.11
N GLU A 53 19.25 -9.01 0.86
CA GLU A 53 20.61 -8.65 0.46
C GLU A 53 20.85 -7.13 0.46
N ILE A 54 19.78 -6.34 0.35
CA ILE A 54 19.87 -4.88 0.19
C ILE A 54 19.01 -4.15 1.22
N SER A 55 17.69 -4.37 1.23
CA SER A 55 16.79 -3.57 2.08
C SER A 55 17.06 -3.73 3.56
N LEU A 56 17.27 -4.96 4.02
CA LEU A 56 17.52 -5.25 5.42
C LEU A 56 18.86 -4.63 5.87
N PRO A 57 20.01 -4.86 5.21
CA PRO A 57 21.25 -4.15 5.51
C PRO A 57 21.13 -2.62 5.47
N HIS A 58 20.40 -2.07 4.50
CA HIS A 58 20.13 -0.62 4.39
C HIS A 58 19.40 -0.10 5.63
N ASN A 59 18.35 -0.79 6.08
CA ASN A 59 17.60 -0.38 7.27
C ASN A 59 18.41 -0.56 8.57
N PHE A 60 19.25 -1.60 8.67
CA PHE A 60 20.23 -1.71 9.77
C PHE A 60 21.16 -0.50 9.81
N LYS A 61 21.74 -0.15 8.66
CA LYS A 61 22.64 0.99 8.53
C LYS A 61 21.96 2.29 8.92
N TRP A 62 20.72 2.54 8.46
CA TRP A 62 19.99 3.74 8.88
C TRP A 62 19.69 3.76 10.38
N CYS A 63 19.36 2.62 10.99
CA CYS A 63 19.17 2.55 12.44
C CYS A 63 20.45 2.82 13.23
N GLU A 64 21.61 2.41 12.70
CA GLU A 64 22.92 2.75 13.26
C GLU A 64 23.23 4.25 13.08
N ASP A 65 23.21 4.75 11.84
CA ASP A 65 23.59 6.13 11.49
C ASP A 65 22.70 7.20 12.14
N THR A 66 21.46 6.84 12.51
CA THR A 66 20.50 7.75 13.15
C THR A 66 20.39 7.55 14.67
N GLY A 67 21.32 6.81 15.27
CA GLY A 67 21.43 6.65 16.72
C GLY A 67 20.35 5.77 17.37
N ARG A 68 19.53 5.05 16.58
CA ARG A 68 18.46 4.20 17.11
C ARG A 68 19.02 3.02 17.91
N PHE A 69 20.11 2.40 17.45
CA PHE A 69 20.82 1.39 18.24
C PHE A 69 21.55 1.98 19.45
N ASP A 70 22.08 3.20 19.31
CA ASP A 70 22.83 3.88 20.35
C ASP A 70 21.95 4.29 21.52
N ASN A 71 20.67 4.63 21.29
CA ASN A 71 19.71 4.88 22.36
C ASN A 71 19.60 3.70 23.34
N PHE A 72 19.63 2.45 22.86
CA PHE A 72 19.67 1.27 23.73
C PHE A 72 21.01 1.15 24.47
N ALA A 73 22.13 1.38 23.79
CA ALA A 73 23.45 1.35 24.43
C ALA A 73 23.59 2.41 25.52
N LYS A 74 23.07 3.62 25.28
CA LYS A 74 23.00 4.73 26.25
C LYS A 74 22.11 4.38 27.44
N ALA A 75 20.90 3.89 27.17
CA ALA A 75 19.96 3.49 28.22
C ALA A 75 20.52 2.35 29.11
N GLY A 76 21.30 1.44 28.53
CA GLY A 76 21.97 0.36 29.25
C GLY A 76 23.31 0.74 29.90
N GLY A 77 23.74 2.01 29.82
CA GLY A 77 25.02 2.48 30.38
C GLY A 77 26.27 1.94 29.67
N LEU A 78 26.12 1.38 28.46
CA LEU A 78 27.22 0.90 27.61
C LEU A 78 27.88 2.04 26.83
N MET A 79 27.18 3.16 26.68
CA MET A 79 27.61 4.36 25.98
C MET A 79 27.13 5.59 26.77
N ALA A 80 27.91 6.68 26.78
CA ALA A 80 27.45 7.96 27.33
C ALA A 80 26.70 8.75 26.26
N GLY A 81 25.64 9.48 26.64
CA GLY A 81 24.92 10.37 25.73
C GLY A 81 23.46 10.57 26.15
N GLU A 82 22.77 11.45 25.43
CA GLU A 82 21.34 11.71 25.58
C GLU A 82 20.52 10.98 24.50
N PHE A 83 19.20 10.91 24.71
CA PHE A 83 18.26 10.35 23.74
C PHE A 83 18.23 11.15 22.43
N GLU A 84 18.21 10.44 21.30
CA GLU A 84 18.13 11.04 19.96
C GLU A 84 16.91 10.54 19.18
N GLY A 85 16.34 11.41 18.35
CA GLY A 85 15.23 11.06 17.45
C GLY A 85 13.84 11.23 18.08
N ILE A 86 12.89 10.41 17.62
CA ILE A 86 11.48 10.47 18.03
C ILE A 86 11.21 9.39 19.06
N TYR A 87 10.36 9.66 20.05
CA TYR A 87 10.09 8.80 21.22
C TYR A 87 9.63 7.37 20.88
N PHE A 88 9.18 7.10 19.64
CA PHE A 88 8.82 5.75 19.17
C PHE A 88 9.88 5.05 18.31
N ASN A 89 11.09 5.62 18.16
CA ASN A 89 12.16 5.09 17.32
C ASN A 89 12.66 3.70 17.78
N ASP A 90 12.43 3.31 19.03
CA ASP A 90 12.69 1.94 19.51
C ASP A 90 11.97 0.89 18.63
N SER A 91 10.78 1.22 18.12
CA SER A 91 10.00 0.33 17.26
C SER A 91 10.65 0.04 15.91
N ASP A 92 11.44 0.97 15.37
CA ASP A 92 12.14 0.78 14.09
C ASP A 92 13.18 -0.34 14.24
N VAL A 93 13.90 -0.35 15.37
CA VAL A 93 14.85 -1.42 15.71
C VAL A 93 14.15 -2.76 15.81
N TYR A 94 13.01 -2.83 16.50
CA TYR A 94 12.27 -4.08 16.66
C TYR A 94 11.76 -4.63 15.33
N LYS A 95 11.20 -3.79 14.44
CA LYS A 95 10.76 -4.22 13.11
C LYS A 95 11.92 -4.72 12.25
N VAL A 96 13.09 -4.08 12.30
CA VAL A 96 14.30 -4.55 11.61
C VAL A 96 14.75 -5.92 12.14
N LEU A 97 14.72 -6.13 13.46
CA LEU A 97 15.03 -7.44 14.06
C LEU A 97 13.98 -8.51 13.69
N GLU A 98 12.72 -8.14 13.55
CA GLU A 98 11.66 -9.04 13.06
C GLU A 98 11.95 -9.49 11.62
N GLY A 99 12.25 -8.55 10.72
CA GLY A 99 12.64 -8.86 9.33
C GLY A 99 13.92 -9.69 9.24
N ALA A 100 14.93 -9.38 10.07
CA ALA A 100 16.15 -10.18 10.18
C ALA A 100 15.85 -11.61 10.62
N SER A 101 14.94 -11.79 11.57
CA SER A 101 14.55 -13.10 12.08
C SER A 101 13.85 -13.94 11.00
N TYR A 102 12.93 -13.35 10.24
CA TYR A 102 12.31 -14.05 9.11
C TYR A 102 13.33 -14.42 8.03
N SER A 103 14.26 -13.52 7.72
CA SER A 103 15.35 -13.79 6.78
C SER A 103 16.24 -14.95 7.25
N LEU A 104 16.60 -15.00 8.55
CA LEU A 104 17.42 -16.07 9.12
C LEU A 104 16.73 -17.44 9.12
N ALA A 105 15.41 -17.45 9.27
CA ALA A 105 14.63 -18.70 9.24
C ALA A 105 14.61 -19.34 7.85
N ASP A 106 14.62 -18.52 6.80
CA ASP A 106 14.61 -18.95 5.40
C ASP A 106 16.04 -19.17 4.86
N HIS A 107 16.96 -18.26 5.17
CA HIS A 107 18.36 -18.27 4.75
C HIS A 107 19.30 -17.99 5.93
N PRO A 108 19.87 -19.03 6.58
CA PRO A 108 20.83 -18.86 7.66
C PRO A 108 22.05 -18.05 7.21
N ASP A 109 22.36 -16.97 7.95
CA ASP A 109 23.49 -16.08 7.69
C ASP A 109 24.20 -15.75 9.02
N PRO A 110 25.40 -16.29 9.28
CA PRO A 110 26.14 -16.05 10.53
C PRO A 110 26.53 -14.58 10.77
N THR A 111 26.61 -13.76 9.71
CA THR A 111 26.90 -12.32 9.86
C THR A 111 25.66 -11.58 10.29
N LEU A 112 24.52 -11.82 9.64
CA LEU A 112 23.24 -11.25 10.04
C LEU A 112 22.84 -11.70 11.45
N GLU A 113 23.05 -12.98 11.78
CA GLU A 113 22.78 -13.52 13.11
C GLU A 113 23.62 -12.82 14.19
N ARG A 114 24.92 -12.61 13.94
CA ARG A 114 25.79 -11.87 14.87
C ARG A 114 25.35 -10.43 15.05
N MET A 115 25.05 -9.71 13.96
CA MET A 115 24.55 -8.33 14.03
C MET A 115 23.23 -8.24 14.81
N THR A 116 22.33 -9.19 14.58
CA THR A 116 21.05 -9.31 15.30
C THR A 116 21.29 -9.54 16.79
N ASP A 117 22.15 -10.50 17.16
CA ASP A 117 22.50 -10.80 18.55
C ASP A 117 23.17 -9.60 19.26
N GLU A 118 24.03 -8.84 18.57
CA GLU A 118 24.67 -7.63 19.11
C GLU A 118 23.65 -6.53 19.45
N VAL A 119 22.66 -6.31 18.58
CA VAL A 119 21.56 -5.36 18.85
C VAL A 119 20.68 -5.87 19.99
N ILE A 120 20.34 -7.17 20.02
CA ILE A 120 19.58 -7.78 21.12
C ILE A 120 20.32 -7.60 22.46
N ALA A 121 21.65 -7.72 22.49
CA ALA A 121 22.44 -7.49 23.69
C ALA A 121 22.33 -6.05 24.22
N LYS A 122 22.32 -5.04 23.33
CA LYS A 122 22.08 -3.63 23.69
C LYS A 122 20.67 -3.44 24.27
N ILE A 123 19.66 -4.05 23.65
CA ILE A 123 18.26 -4.00 24.13
C ILE A 123 18.15 -4.63 25.52
N ALA A 124 18.76 -5.80 25.73
CA ALA A 124 18.75 -6.48 27.01
C ALA A 124 19.44 -5.66 28.11
N ALA A 125 20.56 -5.00 27.79
CA ALA A 125 21.26 -4.11 28.72
C ALA A 125 20.44 -2.85 29.07
N ALA A 126 19.63 -2.33 28.14
CA ALA A 126 18.73 -1.20 28.37
C ALA A 126 17.53 -1.53 29.26
N GLN A 127 17.17 -2.81 29.41
CA GLN A 127 16.01 -3.22 30.21
C GLN A 127 16.29 -3.05 31.70
N ARG A 128 15.44 -2.31 32.39
CA ARG A 128 15.52 -2.11 33.84
C ARG A 128 15.32 -3.40 34.61
N SER A 129 15.73 -3.39 35.89
CA SER A 129 15.59 -4.54 36.79
C SER A 129 14.13 -4.97 37.01
N ASP A 130 13.18 -4.02 36.99
CA ASP A 130 11.74 -4.27 37.11
C ASP A 130 11.07 -4.78 35.82
N GLY A 131 11.81 -4.82 34.71
CA GLY A 131 11.34 -5.30 33.42
C GLY A 131 10.92 -4.21 32.43
N TYR A 132 10.83 -2.94 32.86
CA TYR A 132 10.50 -1.83 31.96
C TYR A 132 11.59 -1.62 30.90
N LEU A 133 11.16 -1.34 29.66
CA LEU A 133 12.05 -1.06 28.53
C LEU A 133 11.42 -0.01 27.61
N ASN A 134 11.99 1.20 27.62
CA ASN A 134 11.75 2.26 26.65
C ASN A 134 12.90 3.26 26.76
N THR A 135 13.62 3.52 25.67
CA THR A 135 14.84 4.34 25.74
C THR A 135 14.54 5.81 26.00
N TYR A 136 13.44 6.35 25.47
CA TYR A 136 13.02 7.74 25.69
C TYR A 136 12.75 8.02 27.17
N TYR A 137 11.90 7.23 27.82
CA TYR A 137 11.60 7.42 29.23
C TYR A 137 12.77 7.02 30.15
N THR A 138 13.69 6.17 29.68
CA THR A 138 14.89 5.85 30.47
C THR A 138 15.91 7.01 30.45
N LEU A 139 16.06 7.69 29.32
CA LEU A 139 17.13 8.69 29.11
C LEU A 139 16.67 10.14 29.23
N LYS A 140 15.46 10.47 28.77
CA LYS A 140 14.99 11.84 28.61
C LYS A 140 13.94 12.24 29.65
N GLU A 141 13.00 11.37 29.95
CA GLU A 141 11.88 11.65 30.86
C GLU A 141 11.73 10.58 31.98
N PRO A 142 12.80 10.27 32.75
CA PRO A 142 12.71 9.25 33.80
C PRO A 142 11.69 9.60 34.88
N GLY A 143 10.84 8.63 35.23
CA GLY A 143 9.75 8.80 36.21
C GLY A 143 8.41 9.28 35.63
N ASN A 144 8.36 9.57 34.32
CA ASN A 144 7.14 9.97 33.62
C ASN A 144 6.49 8.84 32.80
N GLU A 145 6.87 7.59 33.04
CA GLU A 145 6.34 6.42 32.34
C GLU A 145 4.82 6.33 32.49
N TRP A 146 4.11 5.98 31.42
CA TRP A 146 2.65 5.80 31.38
C TRP A 146 1.82 7.05 31.73
N THR A 147 2.43 8.23 31.75
CA THR A 147 1.69 9.49 32.00
C THR A 147 0.91 9.96 30.78
N ASN A 148 1.24 9.47 29.58
CA ASN A 148 0.58 9.83 28.33
C ASN A 148 0.53 8.68 27.32
N CYS A 149 -0.25 7.63 27.62
CA CYS A 149 -0.42 6.49 26.73
C CYS A 149 -1.07 6.86 25.39
N GLY A 150 -1.83 7.97 25.34
CA GLY A 150 -2.52 8.45 24.14
C GLY A 150 -1.59 8.97 23.03
N VAL A 151 -0.36 9.36 23.35
CA VAL A 151 0.57 9.99 22.38
C VAL A 151 1.97 9.40 22.40
N MET A 152 2.49 8.94 23.54
CA MET A 152 3.93 8.66 23.71
C MET A 152 4.39 7.24 23.34
N HIS A 153 3.50 6.41 22.77
CA HIS A 153 3.84 5.13 22.09
C HIS A 153 4.59 4.07 22.92
N GLU A 154 4.57 4.13 24.26
CA GLU A 154 5.21 3.08 25.09
C GLU A 154 4.65 1.69 24.81
N LEU A 155 3.31 1.56 24.75
CA LEU A 155 2.63 0.30 24.44
C LEU A 155 2.82 -0.11 22.97
N TYR A 156 2.94 0.84 22.04
CA TYR A 156 3.22 0.58 20.62
C TYR A 156 4.62 -0.02 20.44
N CYS A 157 5.64 0.58 21.07
CA CYS A 157 7.00 0.04 21.07
C CYS A 157 7.04 -1.35 21.74
N ALA A 158 6.31 -1.55 22.83
CA ALA A 158 6.20 -2.85 23.49
C ALA A 158 5.64 -3.93 22.55
N GLY A 159 4.56 -3.63 21.82
CA GLY A 159 3.97 -4.59 20.89
C GLY A 159 4.95 -4.99 19.77
N HIS A 160 5.63 -4.02 19.15
CA HIS A 160 6.65 -4.35 18.15
C HIS A 160 7.84 -5.14 18.71
N LEU A 161 8.26 -4.88 19.96
CA LEU A 161 9.25 -5.74 20.64
C LEU A 161 8.75 -7.18 20.76
N PHE A 162 7.48 -7.37 21.13
CA PHE A 162 6.91 -8.71 21.31
C PHE A 162 6.82 -9.45 19.97
N GLU A 163 6.42 -8.78 18.88
CA GLU A 163 6.42 -9.37 17.55
C GLU A 163 7.84 -9.80 17.12
N ALA A 164 8.83 -8.91 17.28
CA ALA A 164 10.23 -9.20 16.97
C ALA A 164 10.78 -10.37 17.79
N ALA A 165 10.46 -10.41 19.09
CA ALA A 165 10.89 -11.47 19.99
C ALA A 165 10.29 -12.83 19.63
N VAL A 166 9.01 -12.86 19.28
CA VAL A 166 8.30 -14.06 18.81
C VAL A 166 8.90 -14.55 17.49
N ALA A 167 9.13 -13.64 16.53
CA ALA A 167 9.75 -13.97 15.26
C ALA A 167 11.17 -14.54 15.45
N HIS A 168 11.99 -13.87 16.27
CA HIS A 168 13.35 -14.30 16.57
C HIS A 168 13.40 -15.67 17.23
N PHE A 169 12.53 -15.93 18.21
CA PHE A 169 12.44 -17.24 18.85
C PHE A 169 12.01 -18.33 17.87
N ARG A 170 11.00 -18.06 17.02
CA ARG A 170 10.56 -19.01 16.00
C ARG A 170 11.68 -19.33 15.01
N ALA A 171 12.46 -18.34 14.61
CA ALA A 171 13.55 -18.47 13.64
C ALA A 171 14.78 -19.20 14.20
N THR A 172 15.20 -18.86 15.43
CA THR A 172 16.52 -19.27 15.96
C THR A 172 16.45 -20.21 17.16
N GLN A 173 15.27 -20.36 17.77
CA GLN A 173 15.06 -21.00 19.08
C GLN A 173 15.80 -20.33 20.26
N LYS A 174 16.49 -19.19 20.04
CA LYS A 174 17.12 -18.41 21.10
C LYS A 174 16.08 -17.64 21.89
N ARG A 175 16.27 -17.59 23.20
CA ARG A 175 15.38 -16.86 24.13
C ARG A 175 15.89 -15.47 24.52
N THR A 176 17.04 -15.05 24.01
CA THR A 176 17.71 -13.80 24.37
C THR A 176 16.80 -12.56 24.23
N LEU A 177 16.04 -12.46 23.14
CA LEU A 177 15.04 -11.39 22.96
C LEU A 177 13.67 -11.76 23.58
N LEU A 178 13.29 -13.04 23.55
CA LEU A 178 12.02 -13.51 24.12
C LEU A 178 11.91 -13.28 25.62
N ASP A 179 12.99 -13.52 26.38
CA ASP A 179 12.98 -13.32 27.82
C ASP A 179 12.93 -11.82 28.19
N VAL A 180 13.53 -10.94 27.37
CA VAL A 180 13.37 -9.48 27.49
C VAL A 180 11.90 -9.09 27.27
N ALA A 181 11.28 -9.57 26.19
CA ALA A 181 9.88 -9.32 25.89
C ALA A 181 8.95 -9.83 27.01
N ILE A 182 9.17 -11.04 27.53
CA ILE A 182 8.39 -11.61 28.64
C ILE A 182 8.50 -10.72 29.89
N ARG A 183 9.70 -10.29 30.28
CA ARG A 183 9.88 -9.41 31.44
C ARG A 183 9.15 -8.09 31.28
N PHE A 184 9.11 -7.54 30.06
CA PHE A 184 8.38 -6.30 29.82
C PHE A 184 6.86 -6.51 29.77
N ALA A 185 6.40 -7.60 29.16
CA ALA A 185 4.98 -8.00 29.18
C ALA A 185 4.50 -8.22 30.62
N ASP A 186 5.31 -8.84 31.48
CA ASP A 186 5.00 -9.05 32.90
C ASP A 186 4.92 -7.73 33.67
N TYR A 187 5.81 -6.79 33.37
CA TYR A 187 5.74 -5.45 33.92
C TYR A 187 4.43 -4.75 33.51
N ILE A 188 4.05 -4.82 32.23
CA ILE A 188 2.83 -4.20 31.70
C ILE A 188 1.58 -4.86 32.29
N ASP A 189 1.54 -6.20 32.36
CA ASP A 189 0.45 -6.95 33.01
C ASP A 189 0.31 -6.56 34.48
N ASN A 190 1.40 -6.38 35.22
CA ASN A 190 1.33 -5.91 36.61
C ASN A 190 0.79 -4.47 36.76
N ARG A 191 0.95 -3.65 35.71
CA ARG A 191 0.53 -2.23 35.70
C ARG A 191 -0.92 -2.04 35.27
N PHE A 192 -1.35 -2.75 34.22
CA PHE A 192 -2.64 -2.57 33.56
C PHE A 192 -3.53 -3.81 33.72
N GLY A 193 -4.84 -3.63 33.76
CA GLY A 193 -5.82 -4.72 33.84
C GLY A 193 -6.90 -4.52 34.89
N PRO A 194 -7.78 -5.50 35.08
CA PRO A 194 -8.85 -5.44 36.09
C PRO A 194 -8.30 -5.19 37.50
N GLY A 195 -8.82 -4.15 38.18
CA GLY A 195 -8.35 -3.75 39.51
C GLY A 195 -6.98 -3.03 39.54
N LYS A 196 -6.38 -2.79 38.38
CA LYS A 196 -5.10 -2.08 38.19
C LYS A 196 -5.34 -0.74 37.46
N ALA A 197 -4.31 -0.15 36.85
CA ALA A 197 -4.50 1.03 36.02
C ALA A 197 -5.34 0.68 34.78
N VAL A 198 -6.23 1.59 34.40
CA VAL A 198 -7.07 1.43 33.21
C VAL A 198 -6.74 2.53 32.21
N ASP A 199 -6.00 2.14 31.19
CA ASP A 199 -5.68 2.94 30.02
C ASP A 199 -5.45 2.01 28.82
N VAL A 200 -5.32 2.57 27.62
CA VAL A 200 -5.14 1.82 26.37
C VAL A 200 -4.03 2.44 25.52
N PRO A 201 -3.46 1.73 24.54
CA PRO A 201 -2.50 2.35 23.63
C PRO A 201 -3.15 3.48 22.82
N GLY A 202 -2.49 4.62 22.71
CA GLY A 202 -2.85 5.67 21.75
C GLY A 202 -2.52 5.29 20.30
N HIS A 203 -1.67 4.28 20.10
CA HIS A 203 -1.42 3.63 18.82
C HIS A 203 -1.37 2.12 19.06
N GLU A 204 -2.39 1.43 18.56
CA GLU A 204 -2.64 -0.01 18.67
C GLU A 204 -1.53 -0.81 17.99
N GLU A 205 -1.17 -1.94 18.60
CA GLU A 205 -0.10 -2.86 18.16
C GLU A 205 0.13 -3.92 19.26
N ILE A 206 0.02 -3.51 20.53
CA ILE A 206 0.26 -4.42 21.65
C ILE A 206 -0.77 -5.56 21.72
N GLU A 207 -2.00 -5.32 21.27
CA GLU A 207 -3.10 -6.29 21.35
C GLU A 207 -2.82 -7.53 20.49
N LEU A 208 -2.47 -7.33 19.21
CA LEU A 208 -2.10 -8.43 18.31
C LEU A 208 -0.79 -9.11 18.77
N ALA A 209 0.15 -8.32 19.30
CA ALA A 209 1.46 -8.82 19.68
C ALA A 209 1.43 -9.66 20.97
N LEU A 210 0.56 -9.30 21.92
CA LEU A 210 0.32 -10.11 23.13
C LEU A 210 -0.30 -11.46 22.80
N VAL A 211 -1.17 -11.55 21.79
CA VAL A 211 -1.69 -12.85 21.32
C VAL A 211 -0.55 -13.69 20.74
N LYS A 212 0.33 -13.12 19.92
CA LYS A 212 1.53 -13.82 19.42
C LYS A 212 2.46 -14.28 20.55
N LEU A 213 2.62 -13.47 21.60
CA LEU A 213 3.42 -13.82 22.77
C LEU A 213 2.76 -14.95 23.57
N PHE A 214 1.45 -14.92 23.74
CA PHE A 214 0.66 -16.02 24.31
C PHE A 214 0.88 -17.33 23.53
N GLU A 215 0.81 -17.31 22.20
CA GLU A 215 1.00 -18.50 21.36
C GLU A 215 2.31 -19.24 21.63
N VAL A 216 3.41 -18.52 21.86
CA VAL A 216 4.74 -19.11 22.08
C VAL A 216 5.07 -19.38 23.55
N THR A 217 4.34 -18.78 24.49
CA THR A 217 4.60 -18.93 25.93
C THR A 217 3.57 -19.79 26.66
N GLY A 218 2.36 -19.94 26.12
CA GLY A 218 1.23 -20.59 26.78
C GLY A 218 0.66 -19.79 27.96
N GLN A 219 1.11 -18.54 28.18
CA GLN A 219 0.73 -17.75 29.34
C GLN A 219 -0.60 -17.02 29.09
N GLN A 220 -1.70 -17.58 29.59
CA GLN A 220 -3.07 -17.08 29.39
C GLN A 220 -3.23 -15.59 29.72
N ARG A 221 -2.52 -15.08 30.75
CA ARG A 221 -2.55 -13.67 31.14
C ARG A 221 -2.25 -12.68 30.01
N TYR A 222 -1.46 -13.06 28.99
CA TYR A 222 -1.18 -12.16 27.86
C TYR A 222 -2.39 -12.05 26.92
N LEU A 223 -3.11 -13.14 26.69
CA LEU A 223 -4.38 -13.11 25.94
C LEU A 223 -5.44 -12.32 26.72
N ASP A 224 -5.51 -12.51 28.03
CA ASP A 224 -6.43 -11.76 28.90
C ASP A 224 -6.10 -10.24 28.89
N LEU A 225 -4.82 -9.89 28.90
CA LEU A 225 -4.37 -8.49 28.81
C LEU A 225 -4.68 -7.88 27.44
N ALA A 226 -4.51 -8.62 26.34
CA ALA A 226 -4.91 -8.18 25.01
C ALA A 226 -6.42 -7.90 24.97
N GLN A 227 -7.23 -8.82 25.50
CA GLN A 227 -8.68 -8.64 25.60
C GLN A 227 -9.06 -7.44 26.47
N PHE A 228 -8.36 -7.22 27.58
CA PHE A 228 -8.56 -6.05 28.43
C PHE A 228 -8.37 -4.73 27.68
N PHE A 229 -7.28 -4.57 26.92
CA PHE A 229 -7.05 -3.34 26.15
C PHE A 229 -8.16 -3.09 25.13
N LEU A 230 -8.63 -4.12 24.43
CA LEU A 230 -9.74 -4.01 23.48
C LEU A 230 -11.07 -3.63 24.15
N GLN A 231 -11.37 -4.18 25.33
CA GLN A 231 -12.61 -3.91 26.06
C GLN A 231 -12.61 -2.54 26.77
N ALA A 232 -11.43 -2.06 27.18
CA ALA A 232 -11.27 -0.75 27.80
C ALA A 232 -11.31 0.39 26.77
N ARG A 233 -10.92 0.13 25.51
CA ARG A 233 -10.95 1.12 24.43
C ARG A 233 -12.36 1.60 24.17
N GLY A 234 -12.53 2.92 24.14
CA GLY A 234 -13.76 3.63 23.89
C GLY A 234 -14.81 3.51 24.99
N ASN A 235 -14.46 2.94 26.15
CA ASN A 235 -15.40 2.70 27.24
C ASN A 235 -15.34 3.81 28.31
N PRO A 236 -16.27 4.80 28.29
CA PRO A 236 -16.27 5.90 29.26
C PRO A 236 -16.64 5.45 30.68
N ALA A 237 -17.20 4.25 30.85
CA ALA A 237 -17.48 3.70 32.18
C ALA A 237 -16.20 3.18 32.87
N GLN A 238 -15.18 2.81 32.09
CA GLN A 238 -13.91 2.29 32.60
C GLN A 238 -12.79 3.33 32.57
N ARG A 239 -12.83 4.30 31.65
CA ARG A 239 -11.77 5.28 31.44
C ARG A 239 -12.24 6.73 31.62
N LYS A 240 -11.40 7.52 32.29
CA LYS A 240 -11.66 8.95 32.58
C LYS A 240 -11.52 9.84 31.36
N GLN A 241 -10.63 9.46 30.44
CA GLN A 241 -10.33 10.22 29.23
C GLN A 241 -10.32 9.25 28.05
N LEU A 242 -10.99 9.65 26.98
CA LEU A 242 -10.93 8.98 25.69
C LEU A 242 -10.08 9.82 24.72
N TYR A 243 -9.35 9.16 23.84
CA TYR A 243 -8.45 9.75 22.85
C TYR A 243 -9.14 10.10 21.53
N GLY A 244 -10.42 9.75 21.39
CA GLY A 244 -11.26 10.17 20.27
C GLY A 244 -11.06 9.37 18.99
N VAL A 245 -11.53 9.94 17.88
CA VAL A 245 -11.67 9.25 16.58
C VAL A 245 -10.31 8.85 16.00
N TYR A 246 -9.30 9.71 16.12
CA TYR A 246 -7.97 9.49 15.56
C TYR A 246 -7.32 8.17 16.01
N CYS A 247 -7.59 7.74 17.25
CA CYS A 247 -7.11 6.51 17.88
C CYS A 247 -8.20 5.43 18.02
N GLN A 248 -9.29 5.52 17.24
CA GLN A 248 -10.42 4.57 17.31
C GLN A 248 -10.94 4.35 18.75
N ASP A 249 -10.86 5.40 19.58
CA ASP A 249 -11.16 5.36 21.02
C ASP A 249 -12.41 6.20 21.37
N HIS A 250 -13.18 6.56 20.34
CA HIS A 250 -14.40 7.37 20.46
C HIS A 250 -15.61 6.55 20.93
N GLN A 251 -15.60 5.24 20.71
CA GLN A 251 -16.68 4.30 21.05
C GLN A 251 -16.10 2.92 21.37
N PRO A 252 -16.78 2.12 22.22
CA PRO A 252 -16.35 0.75 22.51
C PRO A 252 -16.13 -0.03 21.21
N VAL A 253 -15.04 -0.79 21.13
CA VAL A 253 -14.66 -1.49 19.88
C VAL A 253 -15.82 -2.32 19.31
N ALA A 254 -16.52 -3.07 20.17
CA ALA A 254 -17.67 -3.90 19.80
C ALA A 254 -18.88 -3.12 19.22
N GLU A 255 -18.93 -1.81 19.40
CA GLU A 255 -20.03 -0.92 19.01
C GLU A 255 -19.67 -0.07 17.78
N GLN A 256 -18.41 -0.06 17.34
CA GLN A 256 -17.97 0.75 16.20
C GLN A 256 -18.67 0.31 14.91
N ALA A 257 -19.28 1.27 14.21
CA ALA A 257 -20.10 1.03 13.02
C ALA A 257 -19.39 1.39 11.70
N GLU A 258 -18.37 2.24 11.75
CA GLU A 258 -17.67 2.79 10.60
C GLU A 258 -16.17 2.81 10.87
N ILE A 259 -15.36 2.60 9.84
CA ILE A 259 -13.91 2.73 9.96
C ILE A 259 -13.49 4.20 9.86
N VAL A 260 -12.77 4.68 10.86
CA VAL A 260 -12.47 6.12 11.03
C VAL A 260 -11.08 6.33 11.62
N GLY A 261 -10.60 7.59 11.58
CA GLY A 261 -9.32 7.98 12.20
C GLY A 261 -8.11 7.50 11.42
N HIS A 262 -6.96 7.44 12.10
CA HIS A 262 -5.69 7.07 11.48
C HIS A 262 -5.72 5.63 10.94
N ALA A 263 -5.28 5.44 9.70
CA ALA A 263 -5.46 4.17 8.99
C ALA A 263 -4.67 3.00 9.60
N VAL A 264 -3.38 3.19 9.94
CA VAL A 264 -2.55 2.12 10.54
C VAL A 264 -3.09 1.66 11.90
N ARG A 265 -3.38 2.61 12.80
CA ARG A 265 -4.00 2.37 14.10
C ARG A 265 -5.23 1.48 14.00
N ALA A 266 -6.15 1.82 13.10
CA ALA A 266 -7.35 1.02 12.85
C ALA A 266 -7.00 -0.41 12.39
N MET A 267 -6.06 -0.57 11.44
CA MET A 267 -5.66 -1.89 10.96
C MET A 267 -5.03 -2.77 12.04
N TYR A 268 -4.17 -2.20 12.88
CA TYR A 268 -3.53 -2.93 13.97
C TYR A 268 -4.53 -3.27 15.07
N LEU A 269 -5.45 -2.35 15.40
CA LEU A 269 -6.57 -2.62 16.30
C LEU A 269 -7.38 -3.83 15.82
N TYR A 270 -7.85 -3.81 14.56
CA TYR A 270 -8.75 -4.86 14.07
C TYR A 270 -8.04 -6.18 13.79
N ALA A 271 -6.75 -6.17 13.48
CA ALA A 271 -5.92 -7.37 13.51
C ALA A 271 -5.90 -7.99 14.93
N GLY A 272 -5.72 -7.17 15.97
CA GLY A 272 -5.78 -7.60 17.37
C GLY A 272 -7.16 -8.13 17.78
N VAL A 273 -8.23 -7.47 17.34
CA VAL A 273 -9.61 -7.92 17.59
C VAL A 273 -9.87 -9.29 16.94
N ALA A 274 -9.44 -9.48 15.68
CA ALA A 274 -9.56 -10.77 15.01
C ALA A 274 -8.71 -11.87 15.69
N ASP A 275 -7.53 -11.53 16.21
CA ASP A 275 -6.68 -12.45 16.97
C ASP A 275 -7.33 -12.87 18.30
N VAL A 276 -7.92 -11.93 19.06
CA VAL A 276 -8.63 -12.25 20.31
C VAL A 276 -9.92 -13.03 20.04
N ALA A 277 -10.70 -12.66 19.02
CA ALA A 277 -11.92 -13.36 18.65
C ALA A 277 -11.67 -14.82 18.24
N ALA A 278 -10.55 -15.09 17.57
CA ALA A 278 -10.11 -16.43 17.18
C ALA A 278 -9.92 -17.39 18.37
N TYR A 279 -9.52 -16.86 19.53
CA TYR A 279 -9.31 -17.65 20.75
C TYR A 279 -10.52 -17.67 21.69
N THR A 280 -11.25 -16.56 21.78
CA THR A 280 -12.33 -16.39 22.77
C THR A 280 -13.72 -16.71 22.24
N GLY A 281 -13.90 -16.67 20.91
CA GLY A 281 -15.22 -16.84 20.30
C GLY A 281 -16.17 -15.67 20.57
N ASP A 282 -15.66 -14.49 20.93
CA ASP A 282 -16.50 -13.32 21.22
C ASP A 282 -17.29 -12.90 19.98
N GLU A 283 -18.59 -13.23 19.98
CA GLU A 283 -19.49 -12.97 18.85
C GLU A 283 -19.63 -11.48 18.53
N LYS A 284 -19.48 -10.59 19.52
CA LYS A 284 -19.55 -9.14 19.28
C LYS A 284 -18.33 -8.65 18.52
N PHE A 285 -17.15 -9.16 18.87
CA PHE A 285 -15.93 -8.87 18.11
C PHE A 285 -16.02 -9.42 16.68
N VAL A 286 -16.48 -10.66 16.49
CA VAL A 286 -16.68 -11.22 15.14
C VAL A 286 -17.67 -10.38 14.32
N ALA A 287 -18.82 -10.01 14.90
CA ALA A 287 -19.80 -9.17 14.22
C ALA A 287 -19.26 -7.78 13.85
N THR A 288 -18.44 -7.20 14.73
CA THR A 288 -17.77 -5.92 14.49
C THR A 288 -16.76 -6.03 13.35
N MET A 289 -15.95 -7.09 13.32
CA MET A 289 -14.99 -7.32 12.23
C MET A 289 -15.69 -7.42 10.87
N ASN A 290 -16.80 -8.15 10.78
CA ASN A 290 -17.57 -8.25 9.52
C ASN A 290 -18.10 -6.87 9.10
N ARG A 291 -18.71 -6.11 10.03
CA ARG A 291 -19.29 -4.79 9.74
C ARG A 291 -18.24 -3.77 9.29
N LEU A 292 -17.11 -3.70 9.99
CA LEU A 292 -16.03 -2.76 9.66
C LEU A 292 -15.27 -3.17 8.40
N TRP A 293 -15.18 -4.49 8.14
CA TRP A 293 -14.66 -5.00 6.89
C TRP A 293 -15.50 -4.54 5.71
N ASP A 294 -16.82 -4.70 5.78
CA ASP A 294 -17.73 -4.23 4.74
C ASP A 294 -17.59 -2.71 4.54
N ASP A 295 -17.49 -1.93 5.62
CA ASP A 295 -17.34 -0.48 5.51
C ASP A 295 -16.04 -0.06 4.79
N VAL A 296 -14.90 -0.71 5.12
CA VAL A 296 -13.63 -0.37 4.47
C VAL A 296 -13.62 -0.77 3.00
N VAL A 297 -14.02 -2.01 2.66
CA VAL A 297 -13.88 -2.54 1.30
C VAL A 297 -14.94 -2.00 0.34
N LEU A 298 -16.11 -1.61 0.85
CA LEU A 298 -17.22 -1.11 0.03
C LEU A 298 -17.24 0.40 -0.12
N HIS A 299 -16.56 1.15 0.76
CA HIS A 299 -16.68 2.61 0.77
C HIS A 299 -15.36 3.38 0.86
N LYS A 300 -14.28 2.81 1.41
CA LYS A 300 -13.09 3.59 1.82
C LYS A 300 -11.74 3.00 1.38
N MET A 301 -11.75 2.03 0.48
CA MET A 301 -10.55 1.38 -0.05
C MET A 301 -10.35 1.80 -1.50
N TYR A 302 -9.15 2.29 -1.83
CA TYR A 302 -8.77 2.60 -3.20
C TYR A 302 -8.62 1.33 -4.05
N ILE A 303 -8.71 1.44 -5.38
CA ILE A 303 -8.59 0.29 -6.29
C ILE A 303 -7.25 -0.44 -6.15
N THR A 304 -6.20 0.23 -5.69
CA THR A 304 -4.88 -0.35 -5.41
C THR A 304 -4.83 -1.16 -4.10
N GLY A 305 -5.93 -1.20 -3.33
CA GLY A 305 -5.94 -1.69 -1.96
C GLY A 305 -5.39 -0.70 -0.94
N GLY A 306 -5.02 0.51 -1.36
CA GLY A 306 -4.62 1.59 -0.45
C GLY A 306 -5.79 2.07 0.42
N ILE A 307 -5.49 2.54 1.62
CA ILE A 307 -6.45 3.09 2.58
C ILE A 307 -5.88 4.34 3.27
N GLY A 308 -6.76 5.27 3.62
CA GLY A 308 -6.38 6.59 4.13
C GLY A 308 -6.45 7.63 3.01
N ALA A 309 -7.50 8.45 3.02
CA ALA A 309 -7.78 9.43 1.99
C ALA A 309 -7.21 10.82 2.31
N ARG A 310 -6.95 11.10 3.59
CA ARG A 310 -6.59 12.44 4.07
C ARG A 310 -5.17 12.45 4.65
N HIS A 311 -4.38 13.44 4.24
CA HIS A 311 -3.08 13.73 4.85
C HIS A 311 -3.23 14.16 6.31
N GLU A 312 -4.27 14.96 6.61
CA GLU A 312 -4.60 15.31 7.98
C GLU A 312 -4.95 14.05 8.77
N GLY A 313 -4.14 13.75 9.78
CA GLY A 313 -4.30 12.58 10.63
C GLY A 313 -4.01 11.24 9.95
N GLU A 314 -3.47 11.22 8.71
CA GLU A 314 -3.14 9.99 7.99
C GLU A 314 -4.35 9.04 7.95
N ALA A 315 -5.52 9.63 7.68
CA ALA A 315 -6.79 9.14 8.14
C ALA A 315 -7.73 8.68 7.02
N PHE A 316 -8.68 7.82 7.40
CA PHE A 316 -9.86 7.58 6.59
C PHE A 316 -10.65 8.87 6.35
N GLY A 317 -11.13 9.04 5.13
CA GLY A 317 -12.13 10.04 4.79
C GLY A 317 -13.55 9.56 5.09
N ASP A 318 -14.52 10.29 4.58
CA ASP A 318 -15.93 9.93 4.59
C ASP A 318 -16.16 8.77 3.59
N ARG A 319 -17.34 8.14 3.64
CA ARG A 319 -17.72 7.11 2.66
C ARG A 319 -17.64 7.66 1.24
N TYR A 320 -17.00 6.90 0.35
CA TYR A 320 -16.74 7.25 -1.06
C TYR A 320 -15.81 8.46 -1.29
N GLU A 321 -15.21 9.03 -0.24
CA GLU A 321 -14.16 10.04 -0.37
C GLU A 321 -12.82 9.38 -0.73
N LEU A 322 -12.54 9.27 -2.03
CA LEU A 322 -11.34 8.63 -2.57
C LEU A 322 -10.64 9.55 -3.60
N PRO A 323 -10.15 10.74 -3.22
CA PRO A 323 -9.41 11.61 -4.12
C PRO A 323 -8.11 10.95 -4.58
N ASN A 324 -7.74 11.07 -5.86
CA ASN A 324 -6.57 10.39 -6.41
C ASN A 324 -5.24 11.13 -6.16
N ASP A 325 -5.21 12.44 -6.39
CA ASP A 325 -3.98 13.25 -6.27
C ASP A 325 -3.55 13.42 -4.81
N SER A 326 -4.52 13.57 -3.89
CA SER A 326 -4.29 13.80 -2.46
C SER A 326 -4.48 12.55 -1.60
N ALA A 327 -4.53 11.37 -2.21
CA ALA A 327 -4.63 10.10 -1.49
C ALA A 327 -3.40 9.93 -0.58
N TYR A 328 -3.63 9.61 0.69
CA TYR A 328 -2.54 9.35 1.63
C TYR A 328 -1.99 7.93 1.45
N CYS A 329 -2.87 6.91 1.49
CA CYS A 329 -2.54 5.52 1.16
C CYS A 329 -1.19 5.06 1.71
N GLU A 330 -0.99 5.18 3.02
CA GLU A 330 0.30 4.87 3.64
C GLU A 330 0.70 3.40 3.38
N THR A 331 1.97 3.14 3.08
CA THR A 331 2.47 1.75 2.92
C THR A 331 2.23 0.90 4.17
N CYS A 332 2.39 1.46 5.38
CA CYS A 332 2.05 0.74 6.62
C CYS A 332 0.56 0.39 6.71
N ALA A 333 -0.32 1.25 6.21
CA ALA A 333 -1.75 0.99 6.24
C ALA A 333 -2.13 -0.13 5.26
N ALA A 334 -1.51 -0.17 4.08
CA ALA A 334 -1.63 -1.30 3.15
C ALA A 334 -1.13 -2.61 3.79
N ILE A 335 0.03 -2.60 4.47
CA ILE A 335 0.52 -3.77 5.21
C ILE A 335 -0.47 -4.18 6.31
N GLY A 336 -1.00 -3.23 7.08
CA GLY A 336 -2.01 -3.48 8.10
C GLY A 336 -3.28 -4.12 7.55
N LEU A 337 -3.78 -3.65 6.39
CA LEU A 337 -4.94 -4.23 5.73
C LEU A 337 -4.67 -5.66 5.25
N ALA A 338 -3.48 -5.93 4.70
CA ALA A 338 -3.06 -7.29 4.34
C ALA A 338 -3.04 -8.23 5.57
N LEU A 339 -2.51 -7.75 6.70
CA LEU A 339 -2.47 -8.49 7.96
C LEU A 339 -3.88 -8.79 8.51
N TRP A 340 -4.82 -7.84 8.38
CA TRP A 340 -6.20 -8.03 8.81
C TRP A 340 -6.97 -8.97 7.87
N ALA A 341 -6.83 -8.77 6.55
CA ALA A 341 -7.42 -9.62 5.52
C ALA A 341 -7.02 -11.10 5.71
N HIS A 342 -5.74 -11.37 5.96
CA HIS A 342 -5.28 -12.73 6.25
C HIS A 342 -5.97 -13.34 7.47
N ARG A 343 -6.10 -12.58 8.57
CA ARG A 343 -6.77 -13.06 9.80
C ARG A 343 -8.24 -13.37 9.57
N LEU A 344 -8.94 -12.54 8.80
CA LEU A 344 -10.35 -12.79 8.47
C LEU A 344 -10.51 -13.98 7.51
N ASN A 345 -9.58 -14.18 6.57
CA ASN A 345 -9.53 -15.42 5.79
C ASN A 345 -9.41 -16.65 6.70
N LEU A 346 -8.51 -16.61 7.70
CA LEU A 346 -8.36 -17.71 8.65
C LEU A 346 -9.60 -17.92 9.53
N LEU A 347 -10.27 -16.85 9.92
CA LEU A 347 -11.47 -16.90 10.75
C LEU A 347 -12.67 -17.46 9.98
N HIS A 348 -12.84 -17.10 8.71
CA HIS A 348 -14.06 -17.39 7.96
C HIS A 348 -13.93 -18.45 6.88
N ALA A 349 -12.71 -18.83 6.50
CA ALA A 349 -12.42 -19.67 5.35
C ALA A 349 -13.09 -19.15 4.06
N ASP A 350 -12.97 -17.83 3.84
CA ASP A 350 -13.66 -17.12 2.76
C ASP A 350 -12.65 -16.41 1.86
N ALA A 351 -12.72 -16.71 0.56
CA ALA A 351 -11.71 -16.30 -0.41
C ALA A 351 -11.74 -14.80 -0.71
N HIS A 352 -12.84 -14.09 -0.46
CA HIS A 352 -12.90 -12.65 -0.71
C HIS A 352 -11.91 -11.87 0.17
N TYR A 353 -11.60 -12.37 1.38
CA TYR A 353 -10.52 -11.82 2.20
C TYR A 353 -9.15 -12.03 1.54
N ALA A 354 -8.93 -13.20 0.92
CA ALA A 354 -7.72 -13.51 0.17
C ALA A 354 -7.62 -12.71 -1.15
N ASP A 355 -8.74 -12.34 -1.76
CA ASP A 355 -8.76 -11.41 -2.91
C ASP A 355 -8.28 -10.01 -2.51
N ILE A 356 -8.71 -9.50 -1.35
CA ILE A 356 -8.21 -8.22 -0.84
C ILE A 356 -6.74 -8.32 -0.46
N LEU A 357 -6.32 -9.41 0.19
CA LEU A 357 -4.91 -9.67 0.45
C LEU A 357 -4.08 -9.62 -0.85
N GLU A 358 -4.50 -10.33 -1.90
CA GLU A 358 -3.85 -10.32 -3.21
C GLU A 358 -3.81 -8.90 -3.81
N ARG A 359 -4.95 -8.18 -3.85
CA ARG A 359 -5.00 -6.82 -4.38
C ARG A 359 -4.01 -5.90 -3.67
N VAL A 360 -3.99 -5.93 -2.34
CA VAL A 360 -3.16 -5.04 -1.52
C VAL A 360 -1.68 -5.34 -1.68
N ILE A 361 -1.27 -6.63 -1.65
CA ILE A 361 0.15 -6.98 -1.73
C ILE A 361 0.73 -6.77 -3.12
N TYR A 362 -0.02 -7.03 -4.19
CA TYR A 362 0.48 -6.87 -5.57
C TYR A 362 0.47 -5.41 -6.03
N ASN A 363 -0.23 -4.51 -5.33
CA ASN A 363 -0.38 -3.11 -5.72
C ASN A 363 0.07 -2.15 -4.60
N GLY A 364 -0.79 -1.84 -3.63
CA GLY A 364 -0.53 -0.82 -2.61
C GLY A 364 0.73 -1.05 -1.77
N VAL A 365 1.04 -2.28 -1.39
CA VAL A 365 2.28 -2.60 -0.66
C VAL A 365 3.50 -2.46 -1.56
N LEU A 366 3.50 -3.09 -2.74
CA LEU A 366 4.66 -3.07 -3.62
C LEU A 366 4.96 -1.69 -4.22
N ALA A 367 3.95 -0.85 -4.42
CA ALA A 367 4.18 0.55 -4.80
C ALA A 367 5.07 1.26 -3.76
N GLY A 368 4.89 0.91 -2.48
CA GLY A 368 5.65 1.43 -1.35
C GLY A 368 7.15 1.09 -1.35
N ILE A 369 7.57 0.07 -2.10
CA ILE A 369 8.89 -0.55 -1.97
C ILE A 369 9.62 -0.44 -3.32
N GLY A 370 10.73 0.28 -3.33
CA GLY A 370 11.54 0.41 -4.52
C GLY A 370 12.15 -0.94 -4.94
N MET A 371 12.17 -1.21 -6.24
CA MET A 371 12.83 -2.39 -6.83
C MET A 371 14.32 -2.49 -6.52
N ASP A 372 14.98 -1.36 -6.23
CA ASP A 372 16.39 -1.32 -5.80
C ASP A 372 16.58 -1.75 -4.33
N GLY A 373 15.49 -1.87 -3.59
CA GLY A 373 15.48 -2.20 -2.17
C GLY A 373 15.96 -1.09 -1.25
N GLN A 374 16.23 0.13 -1.74
CA GLN A 374 16.81 1.22 -0.95
C GLN A 374 15.89 2.43 -0.83
N HIS A 375 14.90 2.58 -1.71
CA HIS A 375 13.97 3.70 -1.70
C HIS A 375 12.53 3.26 -1.40
N TYR A 376 11.79 4.10 -0.68
CA TYR A 376 10.44 3.80 -0.19
C TYR A 376 9.50 4.98 -0.36
N PHE A 377 8.23 4.70 -0.64
CA PHE A 377 7.18 5.68 -0.41
C PHE A 377 6.67 5.60 1.03
N TYR A 378 6.35 6.77 1.58
CA TYR A 378 5.46 6.85 2.72
C TYR A 378 4.01 6.83 2.22
N VAL A 379 3.69 7.75 1.31
CA VAL A 379 2.37 8.00 0.70
C VAL A 379 2.31 7.42 -0.71
N ASN A 380 1.21 6.76 -1.07
CA ASN A 380 1.06 6.06 -2.36
C ASN A 380 -0.15 6.62 -3.15
N PRO A 381 0.01 7.77 -3.84
CA PRO A 381 -1.09 8.43 -4.53
C PRO A 381 -1.49 7.71 -5.81
N LEU A 382 -2.73 7.91 -6.26
CA LEU A 382 -3.23 7.32 -7.51
C LEU A 382 -3.08 8.25 -8.72
N ALA A 383 -2.65 9.49 -8.48
CA ALA A 383 -2.20 10.42 -9.50
C ALA A 383 -1.13 11.35 -8.92
N ALA A 384 -0.17 11.75 -9.75
CA ALA A 384 0.93 12.63 -9.36
C ALA A 384 1.33 13.53 -10.53
N ASP A 385 1.94 14.68 -10.24
CA ASP A 385 2.41 15.64 -11.25
C ASP A 385 3.92 15.57 -11.52
N GLY A 386 4.60 14.59 -10.92
CA GLY A 386 6.05 14.38 -11.08
C GLY A 386 6.92 14.94 -9.96
N ASN A 387 6.32 15.37 -8.85
CA ASN A 387 7.02 15.88 -7.66
C ASN A 387 7.02 14.92 -6.46
N HIS A 388 6.50 13.70 -6.65
CA HIS A 388 6.38 12.67 -5.61
C HIS A 388 7.32 11.52 -5.94
N HIS A 389 8.35 11.33 -5.11
CA HIS A 389 9.42 10.35 -5.35
C HIS A 389 9.72 9.53 -4.10
N ARG A 390 10.03 8.24 -4.30
CA ARG A 390 10.52 7.39 -3.21
C ARG A 390 11.78 7.99 -2.60
N GLN A 391 11.91 7.87 -1.28
CA GLN A 391 13.03 8.40 -0.50
C GLN A 391 13.81 7.25 0.14
N PRO A 392 15.13 7.42 0.36
CA PRO A 392 15.95 6.35 0.94
C PRO A 392 15.53 6.00 2.36
N PHE A 393 15.07 6.99 3.13
CA PHE A 393 14.61 6.86 4.51
C PHE A 393 13.83 8.10 4.95
N TYR A 394 13.23 8.07 6.14
CA TYR A 394 12.43 9.16 6.70
C TYR A 394 12.78 9.38 8.18
N PRO A 395 12.56 10.60 8.73
CA PRO A 395 12.62 10.81 10.17
C PRO A 395 11.64 9.89 10.94
N CYS A 396 10.38 9.84 10.49
CA CYS A 396 9.40 8.81 10.86
C CYS A 396 9.54 7.62 9.89
N ALA A 397 10.32 6.61 10.28
CA ALA A 397 10.75 5.52 9.40
C ALA A 397 9.86 4.26 9.47
N CYS A 398 8.56 4.44 9.76
CA CYS A 398 7.63 3.32 9.86
C CYS A 398 7.56 2.53 8.55
N CYS A 399 7.44 3.18 7.39
CA CYS A 399 7.28 2.48 6.10
C CYS A 399 8.51 1.63 5.71
N PRO A 400 9.76 2.15 5.70
CA PRO A 400 10.95 1.34 5.40
C PRO A 400 11.08 0.12 6.33
N THR A 401 10.96 0.33 7.64
CA THR A 401 11.15 -0.74 8.63
C THR A 401 10.01 -1.76 8.63
N ASN A 402 8.79 -1.33 8.33
CA ASN A 402 7.64 -2.22 8.19
C ASN A 402 7.70 -3.05 6.89
N ALA A 403 8.21 -2.47 5.79
CA ALA A 403 8.43 -3.19 4.54
C ALA A 403 9.41 -4.36 4.72
N VAL A 404 10.53 -4.15 5.43
CA VAL A 404 11.56 -5.20 5.59
C VAL A 404 11.12 -6.38 6.45
N ARG A 405 10.15 -6.19 7.35
CA ARG A 405 9.54 -7.30 8.11
C ARG A 405 8.40 -7.99 7.37
N PHE A 406 7.66 -7.28 6.53
CA PHE A 406 6.48 -7.82 5.87
C PHE A 406 6.84 -8.71 4.66
N LEU A 407 7.74 -8.26 3.79
CA LEU A 407 8.10 -9.04 2.59
C LEU A 407 8.51 -10.49 2.89
N PRO A 408 9.42 -10.78 3.83
CA PRO A 408 9.85 -12.15 4.09
C PRO A 408 8.76 -13.03 4.75
N SER A 409 7.65 -12.46 5.23
CA SER A 409 6.52 -13.25 5.74
C SER A 409 5.53 -13.69 4.65
N LEU A 410 5.65 -13.17 3.42
CA LEU A 410 4.76 -13.47 2.28
C LEU A 410 4.51 -14.98 2.06
N PRO A 411 5.51 -15.87 2.12
CA PRO A 411 5.27 -17.30 1.89
C PRO A 411 4.23 -17.91 2.85
N GLY A 412 4.05 -17.32 4.04
CA GLY A 412 3.06 -17.75 5.03
C GLY A 412 1.60 -17.44 4.67
N TYR A 413 1.36 -16.68 3.60
CA TYR A 413 0.03 -16.35 3.10
C TYR A 413 -0.44 -17.27 1.97
N VAL A 414 0.45 -18.11 1.43
CA VAL A 414 0.18 -18.93 0.24
C VAL A 414 -0.82 -20.05 0.52
N TYR A 415 -0.65 -20.73 1.67
CA TYR A 415 -1.47 -21.89 2.03
C TYR A 415 -2.06 -21.77 3.44
N ALA A 416 -3.19 -22.44 3.63
CA ALA A 416 -3.75 -22.70 4.95
C ALA A 416 -4.29 -24.14 5.00
N THR A 417 -4.55 -24.67 6.19
CA THR A 417 -5.13 -26.00 6.40
C THR A 417 -6.35 -25.96 7.30
N SER A 418 -7.24 -26.93 7.17
CA SER A 418 -8.33 -27.20 8.10
C SER A 418 -8.37 -28.70 8.42
N SER A 419 -9.38 -29.16 9.16
CA SER A 419 -9.66 -30.59 9.32
C SER A 419 -9.95 -31.30 8.01
N ASP A 420 -10.44 -30.56 7.01
CA ASP A 420 -11.00 -31.13 5.78
C ASP A 420 -9.96 -31.18 4.65
N GLY A 421 -8.95 -30.30 4.70
CA GLY A 421 -7.83 -30.34 3.77
C GLY A 421 -7.02 -29.05 3.67
N ILE A 422 -6.59 -28.72 2.45
CA ILE A 422 -5.61 -27.67 2.17
C ILE A 422 -6.25 -26.57 1.33
N TYR A 423 -6.00 -25.33 1.70
CA TYR A 423 -6.45 -24.12 1.02
C TYR A 423 -5.26 -23.47 0.32
N VAL A 424 -5.40 -23.24 -0.98
CA VAL A 424 -4.46 -22.47 -1.80
C VAL A 424 -5.04 -21.07 -1.96
N ASN A 425 -4.44 -20.11 -1.25
CA ASN A 425 -4.88 -18.72 -1.22
C ASN A 425 -4.14 -17.88 -2.26
N LEU A 426 -2.82 -18.07 -2.44
CA LEU A 426 -2.05 -17.33 -3.43
C LEU A 426 -1.45 -18.27 -4.47
N TYR A 427 -1.36 -17.78 -5.70
CA TYR A 427 -0.73 -18.47 -6.82
C TYR A 427 0.68 -17.93 -7.01
N VAL A 428 1.66 -18.67 -6.49
CA VAL A 428 3.08 -18.29 -6.47
C VAL A 428 3.89 -19.54 -6.75
N ALA A 429 4.79 -19.49 -7.75
CA ALA A 429 5.61 -20.65 -8.07
C ALA A 429 6.59 -20.97 -6.94
N GLY A 430 6.72 -22.25 -6.63
CA GLY A 430 7.47 -22.69 -5.46
C GLY A 430 6.95 -24.00 -4.85
N ASP A 431 7.51 -24.37 -3.71
CA ASP A 431 7.23 -25.62 -3.02
C ASP A 431 6.73 -25.33 -1.60
N GLY A 432 5.63 -25.97 -1.20
CA GLY A 432 5.05 -25.86 0.13
C GLY A 432 4.88 -27.21 0.80
N SER A 433 4.93 -27.25 2.13
CA SER A 433 4.61 -28.42 2.94
C SER A 433 3.48 -28.10 3.92
N ALA A 434 2.33 -28.74 3.73
CA ALA A 434 1.18 -28.61 4.59
C ALA A 434 1.03 -29.84 5.49
N GLN A 435 0.86 -29.63 6.79
CA GLN A 435 0.60 -30.71 7.74
C GLN A 435 -0.91 -30.95 7.86
N LEU A 436 -1.38 -32.12 7.43
CA LEU A 436 -2.71 -32.63 7.73
C LEU A 436 -2.66 -33.65 8.87
N LYS A 437 -3.82 -34.05 9.41
CA LYS A 437 -3.91 -35.01 10.52
C LYS A 437 -3.26 -36.36 10.20
N ASP A 438 -3.42 -36.83 8.96
CA ASP A 438 -3.02 -38.18 8.55
C ASP A 438 -1.60 -38.25 7.99
N ALA A 439 -1.13 -37.20 7.33
CA ALA A 439 0.21 -37.13 6.74
C ALA A 439 0.62 -35.70 6.36
N PRO A 440 1.93 -35.39 6.29
CA PRO A 440 2.41 -34.22 5.58
C PRO A 440 2.14 -34.35 4.07
N VAL A 441 1.77 -33.24 3.44
CA VAL A 441 1.50 -33.13 2.00
C VAL A 441 2.41 -32.07 1.41
N SER A 442 3.23 -32.45 0.44
CA SER A 442 4.02 -31.49 -0.35
C SER A 442 3.19 -31.01 -1.54
N ILE A 443 3.23 -29.71 -1.82
CA ILE A 443 2.58 -29.08 -2.97
C ILE A 443 3.62 -28.27 -3.72
N SER A 444 3.76 -28.52 -5.02
CA SER A 444 4.62 -27.73 -5.90
C SER A 444 3.75 -26.95 -6.88
N GLN A 445 3.91 -25.63 -6.93
CA GLN A 445 3.26 -24.74 -7.89
C GLN A 445 4.25 -24.35 -8.98
N VAL A 446 3.85 -24.52 -10.25
CA VAL A 446 4.56 -24.00 -11.41
C VAL A 446 3.61 -23.07 -12.16
N THR A 447 3.98 -21.80 -12.25
CA THR A 447 3.17 -20.74 -12.87
C THR A 447 4.05 -19.53 -13.21
N GLU A 448 3.62 -18.73 -14.18
CA GLU A 448 4.18 -17.38 -14.44
C GLU A 448 3.26 -16.27 -13.89
N TYR A 449 2.33 -16.60 -12.99
CA TYR A 449 1.50 -15.63 -12.28
C TYR A 449 2.38 -14.56 -11.60
N PRO A 450 2.06 -13.25 -11.72
CA PRO A 450 0.80 -12.66 -12.20
C PRO A 450 0.77 -12.35 -13.72
N TRP A 451 1.75 -12.81 -14.49
CA TRP A 451 1.85 -12.49 -15.93
C TRP A 451 1.06 -13.45 -16.81
N ASP A 452 0.95 -14.71 -16.39
CA ASP A 452 0.11 -15.72 -17.02
C ASP A 452 -0.83 -16.40 -16.01
N GLY A 453 -1.98 -16.85 -16.51
CA GLY A 453 -3.06 -17.43 -15.72
C GLY A 453 -2.98 -18.94 -15.51
N GLN A 454 -2.00 -19.61 -16.12
CA GLN A 454 -1.82 -21.05 -15.99
C GLN A 454 -1.10 -21.37 -14.68
N VAL A 455 -1.74 -22.17 -13.84
CA VAL A 455 -1.19 -22.68 -12.58
C VAL A 455 -1.23 -24.19 -12.59
N LYS A 456 -0.05 -24.80 -12.49
CA LYS A 456 0.08 -26.25 -12.33
C LYS A 456 0.47 -26.57 -10.90
N LEU A 457 -0.37 -27.32 -10.20
CA LEU A 457 -0.10 -27.82 -8.86
C LEU A 457 0.20 -29.32 -8.90
N THR A 458 1.37 -29.72 -8.42
CA THR A 458 1.70 -31.14 -8.16
C THR A 458 1.46 -31.43 -6.69
N VAL A 459 0.54 -32.35 -6.39
CA VAL A 459 0.16 -32.74 -5.02
C VAL A 459 0.86 -34.05 -4.68
N SER A 460 1.58 -34.06 -3.56
CA SER A 460 2.41 -35.19 -3.15
C SER A 460 2.28 -35.52 -1.66
N PRO A 461 1.24 -36.28 -1.26
CA PRO A 461 1.13 -36.77 0.11
C PRO A 461 2.15 -37.89 0.37
N ALA A 462 2.62 -38.02 1.61
CA ALA A 462 3.61 -39.05 1.99
C ALA A 462 3.09 -40.49 1.81
N ALA A 463 1.77 -40.67 1.93
CA ALA A 463 1.03 -41.89 1.57
C ALA A 463 -0.32 -41.48 0.96
N PRO A 464 -0.96 -42.32 0.13
CA PRO A 464 -2.28 -42.01 -0.41
C PRO A 464 -3.28 -41.65 0.70
N CYS A 465 -3.92 -40.49 0.59
CA CYS A 465 -4.89 -40.02 1.58
C CYS A 465 -6.00 -39.19 0.92
N THR A 466 -7.17 -39.18 1.54
CA THR A 466 -8.33 -38.42 1.05
C THR A 466 -8.44 -37.10 1.80
N PHE A 467 -8.44 -36.00 1.07
CA PHE A 467 -8.69 -34.66 1.61
C PHE A 467 -9.21 -33.73 0.52
N ASP A 468 -9.70 -32.57 0.94
CA ASP A 468 -10.19 -31.52 0.05
C ASP A 468 -9.05 -30.57 -0.30
N LEU A 469 -8.81 -30.36 -1.60
CA LEU A 469 -7.97 -29.26 -2.08
C LEU A 469 -8.87 -28.09 -2.49
N HIS A 470 -8.80 -26.99 -1.73
CA HIS A 470 -9.55 -25.77 -1.96
C HIS A 470 -8.69 -24.78 -2.75
N LEU A 471 -9.09 -24.49 -3.98
CA LEU A 471 -8.39 -23.54 -4.86
C LEU A 471 -9.20 -22.25 -4.93
N ARG A 472 -8.62 -21.12 -4.51
CA ARG A 472 -9.29 -19.83 -4.63
C ARG A 472 -9.59 -19.53 -6.09
N ILE A 473 -10.83 -19.24 -6.43
CA ILE A 473 -11.16 -18.65 -7.73
C ILE A 473 -11.21 -17.14 -7.52
N PRO A 474 -10.22 -16.36 -7.99
CA PRO A 474 -10.19 -14.93 -7.72
C PRO A 474 -11.46 -14.25 -8.24
N SER A 475 -12.04 -13.32 -7.47
CA SER A 475 -13.29 -12.64 -7.86
C SER A 475 -13.22 -11.90 -9.20
N TRP A 476 -12.02 -11.54 -9.66
CA TRP A 476 -11.81 -10.92 -10.96
C TRP A 476 -11.86 -11.90 -12.15
N CYS A 477 -11.79 -13.21 -11.90
CA CYS A 477 -11.77 -14.26 -12.92
C CYS A 477 -13.16 -14.89 -13.10
N THR A 478 -13.75 -14.69 -14.28
CA THR A 478 -15.12 -15.17 -14.59
C THR A 478 -15.16 -16.51 -15.32
N GLN A 479 -14.05 -16.93 -15.93
CA GLN A 479 -13.97 -18.12 -16.80
C GLN A 479 -12.86 -19.09 -16.37
N ALA A 480 -12.75 -19.35 -15.07
CA ALA A 480 -11.77 -20.31 -14.57
C ALA A 480 -12.06 -21.73 -15.10
N ALA A 481 -11.00 -22.44 -15.49
CA ALA A 481 -11.10 -23.84 -15.94
C ALA A 481 -10.12 -24.71 -15.16
N LEU A 482 -10.48 -25.97 -14.96
CA LEU A 482 -9.72 -26.90 -14.14
C LEU A 482 -9.63 -28.28 -14.79
N ALA A 483 -8.48 -28.91 -14.69
CA ALA A 483 -8.30 -30.33 -14.97
C ALA A 483 -7.50 -31.01 -13.85
N VAL A 484 -7.77 -32.29 -13.62
CA VAL A 484 -6.96 -33.11 -12.71
C VAL A 484 -6.45 -34.33 -13.46
N ASN A 485 -5.13 -34.53 -13.47
CA ASN A 485 -4.45 -35.55 -14.27
C ASN A 485 -4.88 -35.52 -15.75
N GLY A 486 -5.05 -34.32 -16.32
CA GLY A 486 -5.48 -34.09 -17.70
C GLY A 486 -6.99 -34.26 -17.97
N ALA A 487 -7.79 -34.66 -16.98
CA ALA A 487 -9.24 -34.78 -17.13
C ALA A 487 -9.96 -33.48 -16.71
N PRO A 488 -10.74 -32.83 -17.59
CA PRO A 488 -11.53 -31.66 -17.24
C PRO A 488 -12.44 -31.92 -16.03
N THR A 489 -12.41 -31.00 -15.07
CA THR A 489 -13.14 -31.12 -13.80
C THR A 489 -13.96 -29.85 -13.56
N PRO A 490 -15.19 -29.93 -13.00
CA PRO A 490 -15.98 -28.74 -12.70
C PRO A 490 -15.21 -27.73 -11.83
N CYS A 491 -15.09 -26.50 -12.32
CA CYS A 491 -14.42 -25.40 -11.63
C CYS A 491 -15.46 -24.38 -11.10
N GLN A 492 -16.44 -24.87 -10.33
CA GLN A 492 -17.43 -24.00 -9.70
C GLN A 492 -16.99 -23.69 -8.26
N PRO A 493 -16.76 -22.42 -7.91
CA PRO A 493 -16.47 -22.06 -6.53
C PRO A 493 -17.69 -22.35 -5.65
N ASN A 494 -17.43 -22.78 -4.41
CA ASN A 494 -18.44 -22.84 -3.37
C ASN A 494 -18.91 -21.41 -2.99
N GLY A 495 -19.87 -21.30 -2.06
CA GLY A 495 -20.33 -20.01 -1.53
C GLY A 495 -19.29 -19.21 -0.74
N LYS A 496 -18.01 -19.61 -0.78
CA LYS A 496 -16.85 -18.99 -0.15
C LYS A 496 -15.71 -18.73 -1.14
N GLY A 497 -15.96 -18.85 -2.45
CA GLY A 497 -14.99 -18.51 -3.50
C GLY A 497 -13.90 -19.55 -3.74
N TYR A 498 -14.04 -20.78 -3.23
CA TYR A 498 -13.08 -21.87 -3.47
C TYR A 498 -13.69 -22.97 -4.34
N ALA A 499 -13.00 -23.36 -5.41
CA ALA A 499 -13.26 -24.64 -6.09
C ALA A 499 -12.71 -25.77 -5.23
N VAL A 500 -13.54 -26.79 -4.94
CA VAL A 500 -13.20 -27.85 -3.97
C VAL A 500 -13.01 -29.19 -4.68
N LEU A 501 -11.83 -29.78 -4.51
CA LEU A 501 -11.47 -31.08 -5.09
C LEU A 501 -11.30 -32.12 -3.99
N ARG A 502 -12.38 -32.86 -3.72
CA ARG A 502 -12.36 -34.00 -2.80
C ARG A 502 -12.01 -35.29 -3.53
N ARG A 503 -10.85 -35.87 -3.22
CA ARG A 503 -10.42 -37.16 -3.79
C ARG A 503 -9.37 -37.84 -2.92
N GLU A 504 -9.09 -39.11 -3.22
CA GLU A 504 -7.83 -39.73 -2.82
C GLU A 504 -6.69 -39.14 -3.67
N TRP A 505 -5.71 -38.54 -3.01
CA TRP A 505 -4.52 -37.97 -3.63
C TRP A 505 -3.37 -38.96 -3.53
N LYS A 506 -2.60 -39.08 -4.63
CA LYS A 506 -1.37 -39.87 -4.70
C LYS A 506 -0.20 -38.99 -5.06
N ALA A 507 1.01 -39.43 -4.69
CA ALA A 507 2.22 -38.71 -5.04
C ALA A 507 2.32 -38.48 -6.55
N GLY A 508 2.43 -37.21 -6.96
CA GLY A 508 2.53 -36.82 -8.35
C GLY A 508 1.18 -36.56 -9.05
N ASP A 509 0.05 -36.58 -8.35
CA ASP A 509 -1.22 -36.09 -8.91
C ASP A 509 -1.08 -34.60 -9.28
N VAL A 510 -1.62 -34.24 -10.45
CA VAL A 510 -1.50 -32.90 -11.02
C VAL A 510 -2.86 -32.25 -11.14
N VAL A 511 -2.92 -30.99 -10.72
CA VAL A 511 -4.04 -30.08 -10.97
C VAL A 511 -3.58 -28.97 -11.90
N ASP A 512 -4.26 -28.81 -13.02
CA ASP A 512 -4.06 -27.70 -13.94
C ASP A 512 -5.24 -26.73 -13.77
N LEU A 513 -4.95 -25.51 -13.32
CA LEU A 513 -5.91 -24.41 -13.18
C LEU A 513 -5.57 -23.33 -14.21
N GLN A 514 -6.57 -22.92 -14.99
CA GLN A 514 -6.47 -21.80 -15.92
C GLN A 514 -7.32 -20.64 -15.40
N LEU A 515 -6.70 -19.48 -15.23
CA LEU A 515 -7.33 -18.22 -14.82
C LEU A 515 -7.14 -17.18 -15.94
N PRO A 516 -8.06 -17.04 -16.91
CA PRO A 516 -7.90 -16.06 -17.99
C PRO A 516 -7.62 -14.64 -17.47
N LEU A 517 -6.49 -14.06 -17.90
CA LEU A 517 -6.02 -12.73 -17.49
C LEU A 517 -6.41 -11.66 -18.51
N ASP A 518 -7.73 -11.46 -18.68
CA ASP A 518 -8.24 -10.42 -19.57
C ASP A 518 -7.96 -9.01 -19.02
N VAL A 519 -7.73 -8.05 -19.93
CA VAL A 519 -7.68 -6.64 -19.57
C VAL A 519 -9.09 -6.18 -19.22
N ARG A 520 -9.27 -5.72 -17.99
CA ARG A 520 -10.53 -5.16 -17.51
C ARG A 520 -10.42 -3.65 -17.44
N ARG A 521 -11.49 -3.01 -17.89
CA ARG A 521 -11.77 -1.61 -17.63
C ARG A 521 -12.66 -1.58 -16.40
N THR A 522 -12.23 -0.90 -15.35
CA THR A 522 -12.94 -0.89 -14.07
C THR A 522 -13.46 0.52 -13.81
N GLU A 523 -14.74 0.61 -13.46
CA GLU A 523 -15.39 1.84 -13.00
C GLU A 523 -15.58 1.81 -11.47
N ALA A 524 -15.49 2.98 -10.86
CA ALA A 524 -15.80 3.18 -9.45
C ALA A 524 -17.29 3.46 -9.24
N HIS A 525 -17.78 3.16 -8.04
CA HIS A 525 -19.13 3.48 -7.63
C HIS A 525 -19.44 4.96 -7.91
N PRO A 526 -20.62 5.34 -8.43
CA PRO A 526 -20.90 6.72 -8.85
C PRO A 526 -20.75 7.77 -7.75
N LEU A 527 -20.86 7.37 -6.48
CA LEU A 527 -20.63 8.25 -5.33
C LEU A 527 -19.16 8.57 -5.07
N VAL A 528 -18.23 7.85 -5.71
CA VAL A 528 -16.82 8.21 -5.77
C VAL A 528 -16.65 9.30 -6.82
N THR A 529 -16.95 10.54 -6.44
CA THR A 529 -17.00 11.68 -7.36
C THR A 529 -15.63 11.99 -8.00
N ALA A 530 -14.53 11.66 -7.32
CA ALA A 530 -13.17 11.80 -7.86
C ALA A 530 -12.92 10.96 -9.13
N ASP A 531 -13.65 9.85 -9.28
CA ASP A 531 -13.52 8.88 -10.36
C ASP A 531 -14.65 8.97 -11.39
N ALA A 532 -15.55 9.96 -11.25
CA ALA A 532 -16.65 10.16 -12.19
C ALA A 532 -16.13 10.39 -13.62
N GLY A 533 -16.60 9.56 -14.57
CA GLY A 533 -16.17 9.63 -15.98
C GLY A 533 -14.75 9.11 -16.23
N ARG A 534 -14.15 8.44 -15.23
CA ARG A 534 -12.82 7.84 -15.33
C ARG A 534 -12.91 6.32 -15.33
N VAL A 535 -11.82 5.71 -15.79
CA VAL A 535 -11.66 4.27 -15.84
C VAL A 535 -10.23 3.90 -15.43
N ALA A 536 -10.09 2.81 -14.70
CA ALA A 536 -8.80 2.19 -14.40
C ALA A 536 -8.65 0.91 -15.24
N LEU A 537 -7.40 0.55 -15.56
CA LEU A 537 -7.08 -0.72 -16.21
C LEU A 537 -6.57 -1.71 -15.18
N GLU A 538 -7.05 -2.95 -15.26
CA GLU A 538 -6.58 -4.07 -14.45
C GLU A 538 -6.32 -5.29 -15.34
N ARG A 539 -5.35 -6.12 -14.98
CA ARG A 539 -5.13 -7.43 -15.60
C ARG A 539 -4.71 -8.43 -14.53
N GLY A 540 -5.49 -9.50 -14.36
CA GLY A 540 -5.30 -10.41 -13.23
C GLY A 540 -5.37 -9.65 -11.89
N PRO A 541 -4.39 -9.79 -10.99
CA PRO A 541 -4.36 -9.08 -9.72
C PRO A 541 -3.75 -7.66 -9.82
N LEU A 542 -3.21 -7.27 -10.98
CA LEU A 542 -2.47 -6.04 -11.15
C LEU A 542 -3.38 -4.90 -11.61
N VAL A 543 -3.33 -3.79 -10.87
CA VAL A 543 -3.80 -2.47 -11.31
C VAL A 543 -2.71 -1.84 -12.17
N TYR A 544 -3.10 -1.15 -13.23
CA TYR A 544 -2.20 -0.45 -14.15
C TYR A 544 -2.31 1.07 -14.01
N CYS A 545 -1.26 1.77 -14.38
CA CYS A 545 -1.19 3.23 -14.43
C CYS A 545 -0.49 3.70 -15.72
N PHE A 546 -0.64 4.98 -16.02
CA PHE A 546 0.03 5.64 -17.14
C PHE A 546 1.09 6.58 -16.60
N GLU A 547 2.35 6.43 -17.03
CA GLU A 547 3.45 7.33 -16.66
C GLU A 547 3.83 8.25 -17.83
N ALA A 548 4.29 9.45 -17.50
CA ALA A 548 4.72 10.46 -18.45
C ALA A 548 5.78 9.95 -19.44
N VAL A 549 6.71 9.13 -18.97
CA VAL A 549 7.82 8.58 -19.75
C VAL A 549 7.36 7.70 -20.92
N ASP A 550 6.21 7.04 -20.81
CA ASP A 550 5.65 6.20 -21.88
C ASP A 550 4.58 6.93 -22.72
N ASN A 551 4.16 8.11 -22.27
CA ASN A 551 2.97 8.79 -22.79
C ASN A 551 3.23 10.26 -23.15
N GLY A 552 4.49 10.65 -23.40
CA GLY A 552 4.86 11.98 -23.89
C GLY A 552 4.51 13.12 -22.92
N GLY A 553 4.51 12.87 -21.60
CA GLY A 553 4.20 13.87 -20.58
C GLY A 553 2.72 14.24 -20.41
N GLN A 554 1.83 13.77 -21.29
CA GLN A 554 0.42 14.17 -21.34
C GLN A 554 -0.50 13.13 -20.70
N VAL A 555 -0.21 12.71 -19.46
CA VAL A 555 -0.99 11.65 -18.79
C VAL A 555 -2.40 12.10 -18.43
N ARG A 556 -2.55 13.31 -17.89
CA ARG A 556 -3.87 13.85 -17.48
C ARG A 556 -4.84 14.05 -18.66
N GLN A 557 -4.30 14.20 -19.87
CA GLN A 557 -5.08 14.38 -21.09
C GLN A 557 -5.58 13.05 -21.67
N ILE A 558 -5.09 11.89 -21.20
CA ILE A 558 -5.50 10.58 -21.70
C ILE A 558 -7.01 10.40 -21.52
N MET A 559 -7.67 10.09 -22.64
CA MET A 559 -9.07 9.74 -22.70
C MET A 559 -9.21 8.47 -23.53
N LEU A 560 -9.43 7.33 -22.88
CA LEU A 560 -9.56 6.05 -23.58
C LEU A 560 -10.78 6.07 -24.49
N GLU A 561 -10.66 5.44 -25.66
CA GLU A 561 -11.80 5.25 -26.56
C GLU A 561 -12.92 4.46 -25.87
N ARG A 562 -14.13 4.53 -26.43
CA ARG A 562 -15.30 3.86 -25.85
C ARG A 562 -15.11 2.35 -25.75
N ASP A 563 -14.43 1.76 -26.72
CA ASP A 563 -14.11 0.33 -26.79
C ASP A 563 -12.69 0.14 -27.34
N PRO A 564 -11.67 0.45 -26.52
CA PRO A 564 -10.29 0.45 -26.99
C PRO A 564 -9.84 -1.00 -27.17
N GLN A 565 -9.15 -1.25 -28.28
CA GLN A 565 -8.46 -2.52 -28.48
C GLN A 565 -7.19 -2.53 -27.63
N PHE A 566 -6.99 -3.60 -26.86
CA PHE A 566 -5.81 -3.77 -26.03
C PHE A 566 -4.81 -4.71 -26.68
N THR A 567 -3.54 -4.32 -26.66
CA THR A 567 -2.42 -5.20 -27.03
C THR A 567 -1.50 -5.37 -25.84
N LEU A 568 -1.21 -6.61 -25.49
CA LEU A 568 -0.29 -6.96 -24.41
C LEU A 568 1.11 -7.16 -24.97
N GLN A 569 2.12 -6.60 -24.31
CA GLN A 569 3.51 -6.81 -24.67
C GLN A 569 4.34 -7.12 -23.44
N TRP A 570 5.00 -8.28 -23.43
CA TRP A 570 6.06 -8.58 -22.47
C TRP A 570 7.31 -7.76 -22.80
N GLN A 571 7.84 -7.04 -21.81
CA GLN A 571 9.08 -6.29 -21.90
C GLN A 571 10.07 -6.81 -20.87
N ALA A 572 10.96 -7.73 -21.27
CA ALA A 572 11.90 -8.40 -20.40
C ALA A 572 12.91 -7.45 -19.72
N ASP A 573 13.36 -6.43 -20.45
CA ASP A 573 14.39 -5.49 -19.98
C ASP A 573 13.82 -4.28 -19.22
N LEU A 574 12.50 -4.13 -19.19
CA LEU A 574 11.84 -3.03 -18.50
C LEU A 574 11.49 -3.46 -17.07
N LEU A 575 12.14 -2.83 -16.08
CA LEU A 575 11.80 -2.96 -14.65
C LEU A 575 11.76 -4.41 -14.15
N GLY A 576 12.73 -5.22 -14.57
CA GLY A 576 12.85 -6.63 -14.18
C GLY A 576 11.87 -7.59 -14.87
N GLY A 577 11.21 -7.13 -15.94
CA GLY A 577 10.27 -7.92 -16.72
C GLY A 577 8.82 -7.62 -16.35
N ILE A 578 8.13 -6.87 -17.20
CA ILE A 578 6.71 -6.54 -17.01
C ILE A 578 5.90 -6.74 -18.30
N THR A 579 4.61 -7.07 -18.15
CA THR A 579 3.64 -6.95 -19.25
C THR A 579 3.07 -5.53 -19.25
N VAL A 580 3.28 -4.80 -20.35
CA VAL A 580 2.63 -3.49 -20.58
C VAL A 580 1.33 -3.67 -21.37
N ILE A 581 0.41 -2.72 -21.20
CA ILE A 581 -0.85 -2.66 -21.96
C ILE A 581 -0.79 -1.47 -22.90
N HIS A 582 -0.90 -1.71 -24.21
CA HIS A 582 -1.14 -0.66 -25.20
C HIS A 582 -2.63 -0.53 -25.47
N ALA A 583 -3.10 0.71 -25.58
CA ALA A 583 -4.48 1.04 -25.91
C ALA A 583 -4.55 2.26 -26.84
N ARG A 584 -5.70 2.43 -27.52
CA ARG A 584 -6.02 3.67 -28.22
C ARG A 584 -6.79 4.62 -27.30
N ALA A 585 -6.33 5.86 -27.27
CA ALA A 585 -7.02 7.01 -26.72
C ALA A 585 -7.62 7.85 -27.86
N ARG A 586 -8.61 8.68 -27.53
CA ARG A 586 -9.23 9.62 -28.48
C ARG A 586 -8.17 10.48 -29.18
N GLY A 587 -8.44 10.84 -30.43
CA GLY A 587 -7.47 11.54 -31.29
C GLY A 587 -6.45 10.61 -31.95
N ASP A 588 -6.73 9.30 -31.98
CA ASP A 588 -5.84 8.25 -32.50
C ASP A 588 -4.47 8.20 -31.82
N ARG A 589 -4.45 8.54 -30.52
CA ARG A 589 -3.23 8.52 -29.71
C ARG A 589 -3.02 7.11 -29.16
N GLN A 590 -1.86 6.52 -29.43
CA GLN A 590 -1.44 5.30 -28.75
C GLN A 590 -0.93 5.64 -27.35
N VAL A 591 -1.43 4.92 -26.34
CA VAL A 591 -1.02 5.06 -24.94
C VAL A 591 -0.53 3.74 -24.39
N THR A 592 0.36 3.81 -23.40
CA THR A 592 0.96 2.64 -22.75
C THR A 592 0.75 2.73 -21.25
N ALA A 593 0.22 1.66 -20.67
CA ALA A 593 0.08 1.50 -19.24
C ALA A 593 1.05 0.44 -18.70
N VAL A 594 1.61 0.71 -17.52
CA VAL A 594 2.50 -0.18 -16.76
C VAL A 594 1.83 -0.57 -15.43
N PRO A 595 2.20 -1.69 -14.79
CA PRO A 595 1.67 -2.04 -13.47
C PRO A 595 1.89 -0.91 -12.46
N TYR A 596 0.89 -0.61 -11.63
CA TYR A 596 0.92 0.49 -10.67
C TYR A 596 2.12 0.39 -9.74
N TYR A 597 2.49 -0.80 -9.25
CA TYR A 597 3.65 -0.94 -8.37
C TYR A 597 4.98 -0.50 -9.02
N ALA A 598 5.05 -0.46 -10.35
CA ALA A 598 6.27 -0.23 -11.11
C ALA A 598 6.54 1.26 -11.42
N TRP A 599 5.63 2.15 -11.04
CA TRP A 599 5.82 3.59 -11.25
C TRP A 599 6.95 4.18 -10.41
N ASP A 600 7.43 5.37 -10.78
CA ASP A 600 8.49 6.13 -10.09
C ASP A 600 9.84 5.37 -10.00
N HIS A 601 10.14 4.57 -11.02
CA HIS A 601 11.42 3.87 -11.18
C HIS A 601 12.28 4.40 -12.33
N ARG A 602 11.77 5.39 -13.07
CA ARG A 602 12.34 5.84 -14.35
C ARG A 602 12.56 7.35 -14.34
N ALA A 603 11.84 8.09 -15.18
CA ALA A 603 11.92 9.54 -15.24
C ALA A 603 10.79 10.18 -14.42
N ALA A 604 11.11 11.28 -13.73
CA ALA A 604 10.10 12.09 -13.06
C ALA A 604 9.07 12.62 -14.06
N GLY A 605 7.80 12.61 -13.67
CA GLY A 605 6.72 13.19 -14.45
C GLY A 605 5.35 12.71 -13.99
N PRO A 606 4.28 13.23 -14.62
CA PRO A 606 2.92 12.86 -14.26
C PRO A 606 2.63 11.36 -14.31
N MET A 607 1.78 10.89 -13.40
CA MET A 607 1.25 9.53 -13.35
C MET A 607 -0.26 9.56 -13.05
N ALA A 608 -1.04 8.64 -13.61
CA ALA A 608 -2.43 8.44 -13.22
C ALA A 608 -2.88 6.98 -13.37
N VAL A 609 -3.62 6.48 -12.37
CA VAL A 609 -4.37 5.21 -12.44
C VAL A 609 -5.71 5.42 -13.15
N TRP A 610 -6.44 6.47 -12.76
CA TRP A 610 -7.76 6.81 -13.28
C TRP A 610 -7.68 7.85 -14.41
N VAL A 611 -7.79 7.39 -15.65
CA VAL A 611 -7.81 8.25 -16.85
C VAL A 611 -9.25 8.45 -17.34
N ARG A 612 -9.47 9.48 -18.16
CA ARG A 612 -10.82 9.76 -18.67
C ARG A 612 -11.28 8.65 -19.62
N GLN A 613 -12.59 8.47 -19.70
CA GLN A 613 -13.23 7.51 -20.58
C GLN A 613 -14.17 8.23 -21.55
N ASP A 614 -14.14 7.83 -22.83
CA ASP A 614 -15.16 8.28 -23.78
C ASP A 614 -16.55 7.70 -23.49
N GLY A 615 -17.53 8.59 -23.47
CA GLY A 615 -18.92 8.33 -23.14
C GLY A 615 -19.31 8.96 -21.81
N ARG A 616 -20.45 9.65 -21.77
CA ARG A 616 -20.95 10.26 -20.53
C ARG A 616 -21.14 9.18 -19.45
N PRO A 617 -20.57 9.35 -18.23
CA PRO A 617 -20.79 8.42 -17.13
C PRO A 617 -22.24 8.47 -16.63
N ARG A 618 -22.64 7.46 -15.86
CA ARG A 618 -23.91 7.51 -15.12
C ARG A 618 -23.85 8.64 -14.09
N ALA A 619 -24.97 9.35 -13.92
CA ALA A 619 -25.09 10.32 -12.86
C ALA A 619 -25.14 9.62 -11.50
N PRO A 620 -24.48 10.14 -10.45
CA PRO A 620 -24.65 9.64 -9.10
C PRO A 620 -26.11 9.79 -8.66
N GLN A 621 -26.60 8.78 -7.94
CA GLN A 621 -27.92 8.81 -7.30
C GLN A 621 -27.72 8.54 -5.79
N PRO A 622 -27.48 9.58 -4.99
CA PRO A 622 -27.10 9.44 -3.57
C PRO A 622 -28.15 8.79 -2.68
N ASP A 623 -29.42 8.82 -3.08
CA ASP A 623 -30.54 8.21 -2.38
C ASP A 623 -30.67 6.70 -2.64
N GLN A 624 -29.88 6.15 -3.58
CA GLN A 624 -29.90 4.74 -3.97
C GLN A 624 -28.47 4.22 -4.20
N PRO A 625 -27.66 4.07 -3.13
CA PRO A 625 -26.29 3.57 -3.26
C PRO A 625 -26.26 2.11 -3.76
N ASP A 626 -27.21 1.27 -3.36
CA ASP A 626 -27.29 -0.14 -3.78
C ASP A 626 -28.07 -0.32 -5.10
N GLN A 627 -27.80 0.52 -6.09
CA GLN A 627 -28.42 0.39 -7.40
C GLN A 627 -28.04 -0.91 -8.11
N ALA A 628 -28.91 -1.35 -9.01
CA ALA A 628 -28.71 -2.53 -9.84
C ALA A 628 -27.28 -2.58 -10.42
N GLY A 629 -26.51 -3.57 -9.97
CA GLY A 629 -25.14 -3.85 -10.38
C GLY A 629 -24.06 -3.23 -9.49
N TRP A 630 -24.41 -2.59 -8.38
CA TRP A 630 -23.48 -2.04 -7.38
C TRP A 630 -23.62 -2.69 -6.00
N GLU A 631 -24.56 -3.63 -5.83
CA GLU A 631 -24.82 -4.29 -4.56
C GLU A 631 -23.55 -4.99 -4.03
N GLY A 632 -23.05 -4.51 -2.89
CA GLY A 632 -21.84 -5.02 -2.26
C GLY A 632 -20.56 -4.78 -3.08
N ARG A 633 -20.48 -3.69 -3.86
CA ARG A 633 -19.33 -3.38 -4.71
C ARG A 633 -18.97 -1.89 -4.70
N LEU A 634 -17.69 -1.60 -4.47
CA LEU A 634 -17.09 -0.28 -4.72
C LEU A 634 -16.57 -0.13 -6.15
N TYR A 635 -16.13 -1.24 -6.75
CA TYR A 635 -15.56 -1.30 -8.09
C TYR A 635 -16.21 -2.43 -8.88
N ARG A 636 -16.39 -2.22 -10.18
CA ARG A 636 -16.86 -3.27 -11.08
C ARG A 636 -16.32 -3.10 -12.50
N PRO A 637 -16.30 -4.17 -13.31
CA PRO A 637 -16.02 -4.04 -14.73
C PRO A 637 -17.00 -3.07 -15.41
N LEU A 638 -16.46 -2.13 -16.17
CA LEU A 638 -17.20 -1.18 -16.97
C LEU A 638 -17.91 -1.91 -18.12
N GLU A 639 -19.23 -1.76 -18.17
CA GLU A 639 -20.05 -2.24 -19.29
C GLU A 639 -20.21 -1.10 -20.31
N PRO A 640 -19.56 -1.15 -21.49
CA PRO A 640 -19.53 0.00 -22.42
C PRO A 640 -20.92 0.43 -22.93
N GLN A 641 -21.88 -0.50 -22.92
CA GLN A 641 -23.27 -0.27 -23.34
C GLN A 641 -24.00 0.71 -22.41
N THR A 642 -23.48 0.87 -21.19
CA THR A 642 -24.10 1.71 -20.15
C THR A 642 -23.66 3.17 -20.22
N LEU A 643 -22.67 3.48 -21.06
CA LEU A 643 -22.17 4.84 -21.25
C LEU A 643 -23.15 5.64 -22.13
N GLY A 644 -23.36 6.91 -21.76
CA GLY A 644 -24.04 7.89 -22.60
C GLY A 644 -23.18 8.34 -23.80
N PRO A 645 -23.69 9.22 -24.67
CA PRO A 645 -23.01 9.66 -25.90
C PRO A 645 -21.55 10.06 -25.67
N SER A 646 -20.71 9.88 -26.69
CA SER A 646 -19.31 10.28 -26.67
C SER A 646 -19.17 11.74 -26.23
N LEU A 647 -18.14 12.01 -25.43
CA LEU A 647 -17.81 13.37 -25.04
C LEU A 647 -17.10 14.07 -26.21
N PRO A 648 -17.41 15.35 -26.49
CA PRO A 648 -16.58 16.15 -27.39
C PRO A 648 -15.17 16.23 -26.79
N LEU A 649 -14.13 16.21 -27.63
CA LEU A 649 -12.81 16.59 -27.15
C LEU A 649 -12.88 18.07 -26.78
N GLU A 650 -12.47 18.39 -25.57
CA GLU A 650 -12.29 19.78 -25.17
C GLU A 650 -11.01 20.32 -25.78
N LEU A 651 -10.91 21.64 -25.90
CA LEU A 651 -9.76 22.27 -26.52
C LEU A 651 -8.47 21.95 -25.76
N SER A 652 -8.53 21.89 -24.42
CA SER A 652 -7.46 21.46 -23.53
C SER A 652 -6.93 20.05 -23.83
N ASP A 653 -7.76 19.16 -24.38
CA ASP A 653 -7.36 17.79 -24.74
C ASP A 653 -6.46 17.73 -25.97
N LEU A 654 -6.36 18.84 -26.70
CA LEU A 654 -5.61 18.97 -27.95
C LEU A 654 -4.33 19.79 -27.81
N LEU A 655 -4.03 20.28 -26.60
CA LEU A 655 -2.93 21.21 -26.33
C LEU A 655 -1.74 20.51 -25.69
N ILE A 656 -0.57 20.72 -26.28
CA ILE A 656 0.70 20.20 -25.80
C ILE A 656 1.52 21.35 -25.21
N PRO A 657 1.57 21.51 -23.88
CA PRO A 657 2.33 22.58 -23.24
C PRO A 657 3.84 22.33 -23.29
N SER A 658 4.59 23.40 -23.50
CA SER A 658 6.04 23.47 -23.34
C SER A 658 6.45 24.85 -22.85
N ALA A 659 7.66 24.99 -22.33
CA ALA A 659 8.18 26.24 -21.81
C ALA A 659 9.69 26.39 -22.04
N SER A 660 10.19 27.63 -22.00
CA SER A 660 11.62 27.93 -21.97
C SER A 660 12.31 27.29 -20.77
N HIS A 661 11.59 27.26 -19.64
CA HIS A 661 12.03 26.72 -18.37
C HIS A 661 10.80 26.38 -17.52
N CYS A 662 10.89 25.35 -16.71
CA CYS A 662 9.90 24.99 -15.71
C CYS A 662 10.64 24.61 -14.44
N TRP A 663 10.29 25.21 -13.30
CA TRP A 663 10.90 24.80 -12.04
C TRP A 663 10.68 23.31 -11.77
N THR A 664 11.68 22.66 -11.20
CA THR A 664 11.69 21.19 -11.01
C THR A 664 10.60 20.67 -10.07
N ARG A 665 9.98 21.53 -9.26
CA ARG A 665 8.84 21.19 -8.39
C ARG A 665 7.47 21.53 -8.98
N ASP A 666 7.46 22.16 -10.14
CA ASP A 666 6.27 22.64 -10.82
C ASP A 666 6.07 21.82 -12.10
N SER A 667 4.93 22.00 -12.78
CA SER A 667 4.59 21.22 -13.97
C SER A 667 4.08 22.11 -15.08
N VAL A 668 4.61 21.92 -16.30
CA VAL A 668 4.09 22.56 -17.51
C VAL A 668 2.64 22.16 -17.80
N GLN A 669 2.17 21.03 -17.25
CA GLN A 669 0.78 20.61 -17.39
C GLN A 669 -0.19 21.50 -16.63
N ALA A 670 0.25 22.23 -15.60
CA ALA A 670 -0.59 23.20 -14.88
C ALA A 670 -1.08 24.33 -15.79
N LEU A 671 -0.48 24.53 -16.98
CA LEU A 671 -1.00 25.47 -17.96
C LEU A 671 -2.38 25.05 -18.50
N VAL A 672 -2.68 23.75 -18.53
CA VAL A 672 -3.80 23.18 -19.29
C VAL A 672 -4.50 22.04 -18.58
N ASP A 673 -4.39 21.96 -17.26
CA ASP A 673 -5.02 20.89 -16.49
C ASP A 673 -6.51 21.14 -16.23
N GLY A 674 -7.00 22.35 -16.57
CA GLY A 674 -8.40 22.74 -16.50
C GLY A 674 -8.87 23.05 -15.08
N ARG A 675 -7.96 23.11 -14.09
CA ARG A 675 -8.30 23.46 -12.71
C ARG A 675 -8.49 24.96 -12.59
N GLU A 676 -9.60 25.38 -12.00
CA GLU A 676 -9.87 26.82 -11.82
C GLU A 676 -9.29 27.32 -10.49
N PRO A 677 -8.36 28.29 -10.51
CA PRO A 677 -7.77 28.85 -9.29
C PRO A 677 -8.75 29.70 -8.51
N GLN A 678 -8.69 29.60 -7.17
CA GLN A 678 -9.49 30.46 -6.30
C GLN A 678 -8.90 31.88 -6.21
N HIS A 679 -7.57 31.98 -6.20
CA HIS A 679 -6.80 33.22 -6.15
C HIS A 679 -5.38 33.01 -6.70
N SER A 680 -4.64 34.08 -6.98
CA SER A 680 -3.29 34.01 -7.58
C SER A 680 -2.25 33.31 -6.71
N GLY A 681 -2.45 33.27 -5.39
CA GLY A 681 -1.58 32.53 -4.44
C GLY A 681 -2.05 31.12 -4.11
N ASP A 682 -2.93 30.52 -4.93
CA ASP A 682 -3.54 29.22 -4.63
C ASP A 682 -2.49 28.11 -4.75
N GLN A 683 -2.03 27.64 -3.60
CA GLN A 683 -1.05 26.55 -3.49
C GLN A 683 -1.71 25.17 -3.38
N SER A 684 -3.04 25.10 -3.40
CA SER A 684 -3.77 23.83 -3.43
C SER A 684 -3.80 23.19 -4.81
N LEU A 685 -3.45 23.97 -5.85
CA LEU A 685 -3.38 23.52 -7.23
C LEU A 685 -1.93 23.32 -7.70
N PRO A 686 -1.69 22.41 -8.66
CA PRO A 686 -0.47 22.43 -9.46
C PRO A 686 -0.27 23.81 -10.07
N ARG A 687 0.99 24.21 -10.23
CA ARG A 687 1.35 25.48 -10.86
C ARG A 687 2.51 25.28 -11.83
N PHE A 688 2.67 26.23 -12.72
CA PHE A 688 3.84 26.40 -13.55
C PHE A 688 4.59 27.66 -13.12
N THR A 689 5.91 27.60 -12.92
CA THR A 689 6.74 28.79 -12.71
C THR A 689 8.06 28.69 -13.47
N TRP A 690 8.62 29.87 -13.79
CA TRP A 690 9.98 29.99 -14.31
C TRP A 690 11.03 30.14 -13.19
N TRP A 691 10.70 29.76 -11.96
CA TRP A 691 11.66 29.84 -10.85
C TRP A 691 12.90 28.96 -11.16
N ASP A 692 14.13 29.43 -10.97
CA ASP A 692 14.58 30.63 -10.25
C ASP A 692 14.98 31.81 -11.15
N HIS A 693 14.50 31.85 -12.41
CA HIS A 693 14.80 32.96 -13.31
C HIS A 693 14.07 34.25 -12.87
N GLN A 694 14.79 35.37 -12.86
CA GLN A 694 14.29 36.66 -12.38
C GLN A 694 14.54 37.78 -13.39
N GLY A 695 13.54 38.62 -13.65
CA GLY A 695 13.65 39.76 -14.56
C GLY A 695 13.95 39.43 -16.03
N THR A 696 13.98 38.15 -16.42
CA THR A 696 14.23 37.67 -17.79
C THR A 696 12.97 37.75 -18.67
N THR A 697 13.16 37.58 -19.97
CA THR A 697 12.06 37.26 -20.89
C THR A 697 12.01 35.74 -21.06
N GLU A 698 10.86 35.17 -20.78
CA GLU A 698 10.62 33.72 -20.84
C GLU A 698 9.48 33.40 -21.81
N TRP A 699 9.26 32.12 -22.13
CA TRP A 699 8.13 31.72 -22.96
C TRP A 699 7.44 30.45 -22.45
N VAL A 700 6.14 30.37 -22.73
CA VAL A 700 5.34 29.13 -22.74
C VAL A 700 4.68 28.98 -24.10
N GLN A 701 4.41 27.75 -24.50
CA GLN A 701 3.86 27.44 -25.81
C GLN A 701 2.88 26.28 -25.73
N TYR A 702 1.83 26.37 -26.55
CA TYR A 702 1.01 25.23 -26.94
C TYR A 702 1.33 24.81 -28.36
N GLU A 703 1.60 23.52 -28.55
CA GLU A 703 1.41 22.88 -29.85
C GLU A 703 0.01 22.28 -29.91
N LEU A 704 -0.66 22.46 -31.04
CA LEU A 704 -1.99 21.94 -31.30
C LEU A 704 -1.85 20.66 -32.12
N ALA A 705 -2.56 19.60 -31.73
CA ALA A 705 -2.53 18.32 -32.44
C ALA A 705 -2.94 18.44 -33.93
N GLN A 706 -3.69 19.48 -34.28
CA GLN A 706 -4.04 19.86 -35.65
C GLN A 706 -4.19 21.38 -35.74
N PRO A 707 -4.08 22.00 -36.94
CA PRO A 707 -4.32 23.43 -37.09
C PRO A 707 -5.73 23.83 -36.63
N MET A 708 -5.84 24.85 -35.78
CA MET A 708 -7.09 25.37 -35.24
C MET A 708 -7.19 26.88 -35.40
N THR A 709 -8.40 27.40 -35.58
CA THR A 709 -8.66 28.84 -35.56
C THR A 709 -8.82 29.30 -34.12
N VAL A 710 -7.93 30.20 -33.67
CA VAL A 710 -7.92 30.79 -32.33
C VAL A 710 -8.16 32.30 -32.45
N ARG A 711 -9.01 32.84 -31.58
CA ARG A 711 -9.42 34.26 -31.57
C ARG A 711 -9.22 34.95 -30.23
N GLY A 712 -8.94 34.18 -29.17
CA GLY A 712 -8.73 34.72 -27.84
C GLY A 712 -7.93 33.78 -26.95
N THR A 713 -7.51 34.31 -25.81
CA THR A 713 -6.83 33.56 -24.75
C THR A 713 -7.09 34.16 -23.38
N ALA A 714 -7.00 33.36 -22.32
CA ALA A 714 -7.13 33.80 -20.95
C ALA A 714 -6.02 33.22 -20.08
N VAL A 715 -5.29 34.04 -19.33
CA VAL A 715 -4.20 33.59 -18.44
C VAL A 715 -4.51 33.93 -16.99
N TYR A 716 -4.34 32.96 -16.09
CA TYR A 716 -4.40 33.16 -14.65
C TYR A 716 -2.98 33.15 -14.08
N TRP A 717 -2.51 34.28 -13.58
CA TRP A 717 -1.13 34.42 -13.10
C TRP A 717 -0.97 33.93 -11.66
N PHE A 718 0.14 33.25 -11.39
CA PHE A 718 0.57 32.85 -10.05
C PHE A 718 1.35 33.98 -9.37
N ASP A 719 1.07 34.19 -8.09
CA ASP A 719 1.74 35.17 -7.26
C ASP A 719 1.71 34.72 -5.79
N ASP A 720 2.88 34.55 -5.17
CA ASP A 720 3.08 33.97 -3.84
C ASP A 720 3.46 35.00 -2.75
N GLU A 721 3.06 36.25 -2.95
CA GLU A 721 3.19 37.32 -1.97
C GLU A 721 2.52 36.96 -0.61
N PRO A 722 3.09 37.37 0.55
CA PRO A 722 4.27 38.23 0.73
C PRO A 722 5.60 37.50 0.87
N VAL A 723 5.60 36.17 0.97
CA VAL A 723 6.81 35.41 1.39
C VAL A 723 7.60 34.89 0.19
N GLY A 724 6.92 34.45 -0.87
CA GLY A 724 7.60 33.85 -2.01
C GLY A 724 8.15 34.88 -3.01
N GLN A 725 8.75 34.37 -4.08
CA GLN A 725 9.51 35.16 -5.05
C GLN A 725 8.92 35.11 -6.48
N CYS A 726 7.69 34.62 -6.62
CA CYS A 726 6.92 34.71 -7.86
C CYS A 726 5.93 35.87 -7.78
N ARG A 727 5.92 36.74 -8.79
CA ARG A 727 4.94 37.82 -8.94
C ARG A 727 4.23 37.68 -10.28
N ILE A 728 3.09 38.34 -10.40
CA ILE A 728 2.50 38.62 -11.73
C ILE A 728 3.57 39.24 -12.65
N PRO A 729 3.58 38.94 -13.95
CA PRO A 729 4.63 39.42 -14.85
C PRO A 729 4.54 40.94 -15.09
N ALA A 730 5.61 41.53 -15.63
CA ALA A 730 5.62 42.93 -16.01
C ALA A 730 4.77 43.18 -17.27
N THR A 731 4.97 42.37 -18.31
CA THR A 731 4.23 42.42 -19.58
C THR A 731 4.25 41.06 -20.24
N TRP A 732 3.35 40.81 -21.19
CA TRP A 732 3.41 39.62 -22.05
C TRP A 732 2.86 39.90 -23.44
N ARG A 733 3.23 39.06 -24.40
CA ARG A 733 2.80 39.09 -25.81
C ARG A 733 2.47 37.69 -26.29
N LEU A 734 1.66 37.60 -27.35
CA LEU A 734 1.22 36.34 -27.92
C LEU A 734 1.59 36.23 -29.40
N PHE A 735 2.06 35.05 -29.79
CA PHE A 735 2.51 34.72 -31.13
C PHE A 735 1.82 33.45 -31.61
N TYR A 736 1.64 33.32 -32.92
CA TYR A 736 1.16 32.11 -33.58
C TYR A 736 2.17 31.63 -34.62
N ARG A 737 2.21 30.32 -34.86
CA ARG A 737 3.09 29.72 -35.86
C ARG A 737 2.44 29.81 -37.25
N ALA A 738 3.18 30.38 -38.20
CA ALA A 738 2.80 30.51 -39.60
C ALA A 738 3.92 29.94 -40.47
N GLY A 739 3.74 28.68 -40.91
CA GLY A 739 4.84 27.89 -41.49
C GLY A 739 5.95 27.69 -40.44
N ASP A 740 7.19 27.97 -40.80
CA ASP A 740 8.34 27.84 -39.89
C ASP A 740 8.65 29.12 -39.09
N THR A 741 7.73 30.10 -39.08
CA THR A 741 7.96 31.42 -38.44
C THR A 741 6.90 31.74 -37.39
N TRP A 742 7.32 32.43 -36.33
CA TRP A 742 6.42 32.98 -35.31
C TRP A 742 6.00 34.40 -35.70
N ARG A 743 4.71 34.69 -35.62
CA ARG A 743 4.14 36.02 -35.89
C ARG A 743 3.32 36.47 -34.70
N GLU A 744 3.50 37.73 -34.29
CA GLU A 744 2.70 38.32 -33.23
C GLU A 744 1.24 38.45 -33.69
N VAL A 745 0.28 38.24 -32.79
CA VAL A 745 -1.14 38.37 -33.11
C VAL A 745 -1.50 39.82 -33.41
N ALA A 746 -2.24 40.05 -34.50
CA ALA A 746 -2.67 41.37 -34.92
C ALA A 746 -3.92 41.83 -34.14
N HIS A 747 -4.06 43.15 -33.98
CA HIS A 747 -5.22 43.79 -33.34
C HIS A 747 -5.54 43.27 -31.94
N ALA A 748 -4.52 42.85 -31.20
CA ALA A 748 -4.70 42.31 -29.86
C ALA A 748 -5.12 43.37 -28.84
N SER A 749 -6.05 43.00 -27.96
CA SER A 749 -6.50 43.82 -26.84
C SER A 749 -6.63 42.96 -25.59
N GLY A 750 -6.21 43.46 -24.43
CA GLY A 750 -6.43 42.77 -23.14
C GLY A 750 -5.25 41.98 -22.54
N PHE A 751 -4.00 42.31 -22.89
CA PHE A 751 -2.78 41.76 -22.25
C PHE A 751 -2.63 42.18 -20.77
N GLY A 752 -3.58 41.76 -19.93
CA GLY A 752 -3.65 42.10 -18.51
C GLY A 752 -2.74 41.24 -17.64
N VAL A 753 -2.43 41.76 -16.46
CA VAL A 753 -1.63 41.09 -15.42
C VAL A 753 -2.29 41.20 -14.04
N ALA A 754 -3.62 41.34 -13.99
CA ALA A 754 -4.36 41.44 -12.74
C ALA A 754 -4.29 40.13 -11.94
N LYS A 755 -4.18 40.24 -10.61
CA LYS A 755 -4.29 39.12 -9.66
C LYS A 755 -5.74 38.65 -9.54
N ASP A 756 -5.90 37.41 -9.11
CA ASP A 756 -7.18 36.81 -8.70
C ASP A 756 -8.26 36.78 -9.81
N THR A 757 -7.83 36.77 -11.07
CA THR A 757 -8.73 36.71 -12.23
C THR A 757 -8.02 36.16 -13.47
N PHE A 758 -8.81 35.61 -14.38
CA PHE A 758 -8.37 35.38 -15.76
C PHE A 758 -8.19 36.72 -16.49
N ASN A 759 -7.00 36.91 -17.06
CA ASN A 759 -6.66 38.04 -17.91
C ASN A 759 -6.93 37.65 -19.37
N ARG A 760 -8.04 38.14 -19.92
CA ARG A 760 -8.50 37.78 -21.27
C ARG A 760 -7.96 38.73 -22.34
N THR A 761 -7.33 38.15 -23.36
CA THR A 761 -6.86 38.83 -24.57
C THR A 761 -7.65 38.34 -25.78
N THR A 762 -8.16 39.26 -26.59
CA THR A 762 -8.76 38.96 -27.90
C THR A 762 -7.89 39.52 -29.01
N PHE A 763 -7.91 38.90 -30.19
CA PHE A 763 -7.11 39.30 -31.35
C PHE A 763 -7.78 38.89 -32.65
N GLU A 764 -7.25 39.33 -33.80
CA GLU A 764 -7.73 38.90 -35.11
C GLU A 764 -7.60 37.36 -35.23
N PRO A 765 -8.66 36.61 -35.58
CA PRO A 765 -8.62 35.15 -35.61
C PRO A 765 -7.50 34.61 -36.51
N VAL A 766 -6.68 33.70 -35.97
CA VAL A 766 -5.58 33.05 -36.70
C VAL A 766 -5.78 31.55 -36.73
N THR A 767 -5.56 30.93 -37.88
CA THR A 767 -5.48 29.47 -38.00
C THR A 767 -4.02 29.06 -37.87
N THR A 768 -3.69 28.31 -36.82
CA THR A 768 -2.32 27.92 -36.49
C THR A 768 -2.29 26.53 -35.86
N ASP A 769 -1.12 25.89 -35.89
CA ASP A 769 -0.83 24.65 -35.18
C ASP A 769 0.03 24.87 -33.92
N ALA A 770 0.39 26.12 -33.58
CA ALA A 770 1.02 26.44 -32.31
C ALA A 770 0.85 27.91 -31.88
N LEU A 771 0.78 28.13 -30.57
CA LEU A 771 0.74 29.45 -29.94
C LEU A 771 1.89 29.58 -28.95
N ARG A 772 2.55 30.73 -28.90
CA ARG A 772 3.61 31.04 -27.94
C ARG A 772 3.30 32.33 -27.23
N MET A 773 3.35 32.30 -25.90
CA MET A 773 3.31 33.48 -25.07
C MET A 773 4.73 33.81 -24.60
N GLU A 774 5.20 35.02 -24.91
CA GLU A 774 6.43 35.56 -24.35
C GLU A 774 6.09 36.45 -23.15
N VAL A 775 6.75 36.22 -22.02
CA VAL A 775 6.46 36.86 -20.74
C VAL A 775 7.72 37.56 -20.23
N GLN A 776 7.60 38.86 -19.93
CA GLN A 776 8.64 39.63 -19.29
C GLN A 776 8.43 39.58 -17.77
N LEU A 777 9.39 38.99 -17.05
CA LEU A 777 9.38 38.92 -15.60
C LEU A 777 9.71 40.29 -14.98
N GLN A 778 9.23 40.54 -13.76
CA GLN A 778 9.57 41.76 -13.02
C GLN A 778 11.03 41.72 -12.52
N PRO A 779 11.73 42.87 -12.43
CA PRO A 779 13.07 42.91 -11.85
C PRO A 779 13.11 42.35 -10.42
N GLY A 780 13.99 41.38 -10.17
CA GLY A 780 14.17 40.75 -8.85
C GLY A 780 13.10 39.72 -8.47
N PHE A 781 12.18 39.37 -9.37
CA PHE A 781 11.14 38.36 -9.14
C PHE A 781 11.02 37.42 -10.32
N SER A 782 10.59 36.19 -10.03
CA SER A 782 10.11 35.25 -11.04
C SER A 782 8.62 35.46 -11.30
N ALA A 783 8.01 34.65 -12.17
CA ALA A 783 6.57 34.59 -12.37
C ALA A 783 6.10 33.15 -12.58
N GLY A 784 4.78 32.97 -12.54
CA GLY A 784 4.16 31.70 -12.87
C GLY A 784 2.74 31.85 -13.39
N ILE A 785 2.18 30.73 -13.82
CA ILE A 785 0.84 30.61 -14.37
C ILE A 785 0.15 29.46 -13.64
N LEU A 786 -1.11 29.68 -13.27
CA LEU A 786 -1.99 28.66 -12.70
C LEU A 786 -2.88 28.00 -13.74
N GLU A 787 -3.22 28.69 -14.83
CA GLU A 787 -3.99 28.14 -15.96
C GLU A 787 -3.89 29.08 -17.18
N TRP A 788 -3.83 28.53 -18.39
CA TRP A 788 -3.79 29.26 -19.67
C TRP A 788 -4.77 28.65 -20.69
N LYS A 789 -5.88 29.35 -20.94
CA LYS A 789 -6.97 28.93 -21.85
C LYS A 789 -6.85 29.63 -23.22
N ILE A 790 -7.36 28.99 -24.27
CA ILE A 790 -7.50 29.58 -25.61
C ILE A 790 -8.97 29.46 -26.09
N GLU A 791 -9.41 30.33 -27.02
CA GLU A 791 -10.83 30.50 -27.44
C GLU A 791 -11.07 30.59 -28.95
#